data_AF-A0A947HR18-F1
#
_entry.id   AF-A0A947HR18-F1
#
_cell.length_a   1.000
_cell.length_b   1.000
_cell.length_c   1.000
_cell.angle_alpha   90.00
_cell.angle_beta   90.00
_cell.angle_gamma   90.00
#
_symmetry.space_group_name_H-M   'P 1'
#
loop_
_entity.id
_entity.type
_entity.pdbx_description
1 polymer ?
#
loop_
_entity_poly.entity_id
_entity_poly.type
_entity_poly.pdbx_seq_one_letter_code
_entity_poly.pdbx_strand_id
1 'polypeptide(L)'
;MRHRPILIACVTGLFACEAAPGRVPTSSPATGDAAADSDSVTVLPVDAAAPDASSELAPDDTNSADAGPEPEDVARPPEDASLAPDDTALPDSIAPSPDTGPTIDPECADLQPGEAVARLLTRLEYDLAAGDLLFTTTTIARDTFPPENHALGFENNADAHLPSPALVEAQMEAARVLADDTVTHRLAQVAPCAVQGGDAAACRDAVTAELGRRAFRRPLAPIEHALLKLAWDAGATTSGLAGGVALTIRTALLSPQFLYRVTEVLAGDVEGAAIPLTGYELAERLSFFLWSSMPDDELLAAAASGLLDTADGLESEARRLLTHPRALDTIDSFHRQWLELDKLAHIEKTLPEGLTSAGITIEALRESWRESMEAFVHSAVLPPGDGLAGLLGSSTVYVDDVLAVVHAGAPSSAEDYLPWAAPEAERAGLLTQPAILAILANGSQSSPIRRGLFVRDRLLCQPIPPPPADVVITPPDPDPNATTRERFAEHTANEKCAGCHTLIDPIGFGFEHYDHLGRWRDTENGLPIDATGALTWVQGDPAAEGPFDGAIELADRLAASPRVASCVAEHWYRFAMGRGTSAPADGCNLTQVSGAFVAAGGDVTELLVAIVRSDAFRFRPGTPWVPPEPVDESDPALVIPTPVPTEELPPIEVPPGDPIPTSPIGFWDSVQDNGLVSGWALDPNQPSYELFIVVRVDGQTVEPYPRADLPRPDVNQVTGYVGDHGFRFVLPSSALDGKAHTLELIAVDVGDSPNVQLVGSPKTFQVSSALPRGFVDVVSGATAAGWAYDPDSPTTSLTVRLYLDAPSWAGGTLLGETTTTGARPDVIAAFSLPAESLPGWSFTMPAWALDGKAHTVYAEGIDSGTGTSAFIEPTGGKAWTGGTP
;
A
#
# COMPACT_ATOMS: atom_id res chain seq x y z
N MET A 1 -27.49 -43.13 1.26
CA MET A 1 -28.62 -42.36 1.84
C MET A 1 -28.04 -41.36 2.83
N ARG A 2 -28.66 -40.18 3.01
CA ARG A 2 -28.56 -39.21 4.13
C ARG A 2 -27.21 -39.10 4.89
N HIS A 3 -26.57 -37.93 5.07
CA HIS A 3 -27.07 -36.54 5.02
C HIS A 3 -26.32 -35.65 3.99
N ARG A 4 -26.75 -34.40 3.86
CA ARG A 4 -26.11 -33.32 3.08
C ARG A 4 -25.53 -32.27 4.06
N PRO A 5 -24.51 -31.49 3.67
CA PRO A 5 -24.15 -30.27 4.39
C PRO A 5 -25.27 -29.21 4.29
N ILE A 6 -25.32 -28.31 5.27
CA ILE A 6 -26.18 -27.11 5.27
C ILE A 6 -25.30 -25.92 5.62
N LEU A 7 -25.07 -25.06 4.61
CA LEU A 7 -24.63 -23.68 4.70
C LEU A 7 -24.90 -23.05 3.31
N ILE A 8 -24.89 -21.72 3.22
CA ILE A 8 -25.45 -20.92 2.11
C ILE A 8 -26.99 -20.98 2.04
N ALA A 9 -27.67 -20.07 2.73
CA ALA A 9 -29.08 -19.74 2.50
C ALA A 9 -29.47 -18.37 3.12
N CYS A 10 -28.97 -17.25 2.59
CA CYS A 10 -29.54 -15.93 2.90
C CYS A 10 -29.28 -14.79 1.88
N VAL A 11 -29.11 -15.10 0.58
CA VAL A 11 -28.95 -14.09 -0.50
C VAL A 11 -29.93 -14.34 -1.66
N THR A 12 -31.23 -14.37 -1.36
CA THR A 12 -32.33 -14.30 -2.36
C THR A 12 -33.58 -13.65 -1.73
N GLY A 13 -33.54 -12.35 -1.49
CA GLY A 13 -34.67 -11.57 -0.94
C GLY A 13 -35.81 -11.31 -1.94
N LEU A 14 -36.26 -12.32 -2.68
CA LEU A 14 -37.25 -12.18 -3.77
C LEU A 14 -38.12 -13.43 -3.90
N PHE A 15 -39.30 -13.42 -3.27
CA PHE A 15 -40.62 -13.83 -3.81
C PHE A 15 -41.62 -14.09 -2.67
N ALA A 16 -42.80 -13.46 -2.75
CA ALA A 16 -43.95 -13.81 -1.93
C ALA A 16 -45.04 -14.45 -2.80
N CYS A 17 -45.62 -15.55 -2.29
CA CYS A 17 -46.90 -16.12 -2.71
C CYS A 17 -47.70 -16.34 -1.41
N GLU A 18 -49.04 -16.33 -1.39
CA GLU A 18 -50.07 -16.37 -2.44
C GLU A 18 -51.04 -15.16 -2.25
N ALA A 19 -52.18 -14.95 -2.92
CA ALA A 19 -52.99 -15.78 -3.81
C ALA A 19 -53.86 -14.91 -4.78
N ALA A 20 -54.32 -15.51 -5.88
CA ALA A 20 -55.39 -14.94 -6.74
C ALA A 20 -56.77 -15.51 -6.35
N PRO A 21 -57.89 -14.84 -6.70
CA PRO A 21 -58.59 -15.32 -7.90
C PRO A 21 -59.43 -14.28 -8.71
N GLY A 22 -59.44 -14.42 -10.04
CA GLY A 22 -60.72 -14.50 -10.77
C GLY A 22 -61.00 -13.61 -11.99
N ARG A 23 -61.28 -14.30 -13.11
CA ARG A 23 -62.13 -13.91 -14.29
C ARG A 23 -61.48 -13.20 -15.50
N VAL A 24 -62.19 -13.39 -16.62
CA VAL A 24 -61.79 -13.41 -18.06
C VAL A 24 -63.11 -13.34 -18.88
N PRO A 25 -63.20 -12.96 -20.18
CA PRO A 25 -62.50 -11.96 -21.03
C PRO A 25 -63.48 -10.94 -21.71
N THR A 26 -62.99 -10.03 -22.59
CA THR A 26 -63.74 -9.60 -23.82
C THR A 26 -62.88 -8.85 -24.88
N SER A 27 -62.91 -9.37 -26.13
CA SER A 27 -62.91 -8.70 -27.47
C SER A 27 -62.06 -7.46 -27.85
N SER A 28 -61.39 -7.57 -29.01
CA SER A 28 -60.83 -6.54 -29.93
C SER A 28 -61.93 -5.83 -30.80
N PRO A 29 -61.66 -5.04 -31.89
CA PRO A 29 -60.42 -4.42 -32.44
C PRO A 29 -60.61 -2.93 -32.92
N ALA A 30 -59.75 -2.44 -33.85
CA ALA A 30 -59.84 -1.21 -34.69
C ALA A 30 -59.57 0.15 -34.00
N THR A 31 -59.06 1.23 -34.61
CA THR A 31 -58.45 1.60 -35.93
C THR A 31 -57.66 2.92 -35.70
N GLY A 32 -56.76 3.46 -36.55
CA GLY A 32 -56.28 3.17 -37.90
C GLY A 32 -55.51 4.40 -38.44
N ASP A 33 -54.89 4.32 -39.63
CA ASP A 33 -54.29 5.42 -40.44
C ASP A 33 -53.11 6.23 -39.80
N ALA A 34 -52.10 6.76 -40.51
CA ALA A 34 -51.53 6.54 -41.85
C ALA A 34 -50.09 7.17 -41.82
N ALA A 35 -49.21 7.15 -42.83
CA ALA A 35 -49.33 6.82 -44.26
C ALA A 35 -47.99 6.25 -44.82
N ALA A 36 -47.71 6.52 -46.10
CA ALA A 36 -46.48 6.21 -46.86
C ALA A 36 -45.51 7.43 -46.86
N ASP A 37 -44.33 7.46 -47.51
CA ASP A 37 -43.91 6.66 -48.68
C ASP A 37 -42.38 6.56 -48.88
N SER A 38 -42.01 5.68 -49.82
CA SER A 38 -40.84 5.49 -50.70
C SER A 38 -39.64 6.50 -50.73
N ASP A 39 -38.45 6.14 -51.24
CA ASP A 39 -38.07 4.96 -52.05
C ASP A 39 -36.61 4.48 -51.83
N SER A 40 -36.30 3.34 -52.43
CA SER A 40 -35.01 2.64 -52.49
C SER A 40 -34.23 2.91 -53.80
N VAL A 41 -32.96 2.49 -53.86
CA VAL A 41 -32.39 1.60 -54.92
C VAL A 41 -30.86 1.42 -54.76
N THR A 42 -30.39 0.19 -54.94
CA THR A 42 -28.98 -0.27 -54.98
C THR A 42 -28.34 -0.21 -56.38
N VAL A 43 -26.99 -0.25 -56.47
CA VAL A 43 -26.19 -1.20 -57.31
C VAL A 43 -24.67 -1.01 -57.10
N LEU A 44 -23.86 -2.04 -57.42
CA LEU A 44 -22.42 -2.22 -57.17
C LEU A 44 -21.55 -2.01 -58.48
N PRO A 45 -20.35 -2.61 -58.66
CA PRO A 45 -19.02 -2.09 -58.27
C PRO A 45 -17.97 -2.05 -59.43
N VAL A 46 -16.71 -1.67 -59.17
CA VAL A 46 -15.52 -1.93 -60.05
C VAL A 46 -14.23 -2.12 -59.22
N ASP A 47 -13.25 -2.86 -59.76
CA ASP A 47 -12.05 -3.44 -59.09
C ASP A 47 -10.70 -2.68 -59.19
N ALA A 48 -9.68 -3.25 -58.50
CA ALA A 48 -8.23 -3.31 -58.86
C ALA A 48 -7.31 -2.10 -58.56
N ALA A 49 -5.99 -2.25 -58.29
CA ALA A 49 -5.15 -3.39 -57.84
C ALA A 49 -3.73 -2.91 -57.41
N ALA A 50 -2.94 -3.80 -56.78
CA ALA A 50 -1.48 -3.67 -56.53
C ALA A 50 -0.65 -4.35 -57.68
N PRO A 51 0.70 -4.48 -57.68
CA PRO A 51 1.71 -4.19 -56.63
C PRO A 51 3.10 -3.59 -57.09
N ASP A 52 4.05 -3.49 -56.14
CA ASP A 52 5.42 -4.10 -56.18
C ASP A 52 6.72 -3.23 -56.11
N ALA A 53 7.72 -3.83 -55.43
CA ALA A 53 9.19 -3.80 -55.64
C ALA A 53 10.15 -2.59 -55.36
N SER A 54 11.00 -2.79 -54.32
CA SER A 54 12.50 -2.81 -54.38
C SER A 54 13.42 -1.58 -54.13
N SER A 55 14.13 -1.66 -52.98
CA SER A 55 15.61 -1.63 -52.77
C SER A 55 16.54 -0.42 -53.05
N GLU A 56 17.21 0.00 -51.96
CA GLU A 56 18.67 0.20 -51.80
C GLU A 56 19.47 1.43 -52.32
N LEU A 57 20.57 1.67 -51.59
CA LEU A 57 21.81 2.45 -51.85
C LEU A 57 21.82 3.99 -51.73
N ALA A 58 22.75 4.43 -50.87
CA ALA A 58 23.44 5.74 -50.83
C ALA A 58 24.93 5.50 -51.27
N PRO A 59 25.90 6.45 -51.19
CA PRO A 59 25.86 7.85 -50.71
C PRO A 59 26.65 8.88 -51.57
N ASP A 60 26.91 10.05 -50.98
CA ASP A 60 28.21 10.80 -50.95
C ASP A 60 28.45 12.13 -51.74
N ASP A 61 29.52 12.80 -51.31
CA ASP A 61 30.40 13.81 -51.96
C ASP A 61 30.22 15.36 -51.80
N THR A 62 30.85 15.88 -50.73
CA THR A 62 32.00 16.87 -50.76
C THR A 62 31.87 18.41 -50.58
N ASN A 63 32.97 18.95 -50.00
CA ASN A 63 33.72 20.21 -50.28
C ASN A 63 33.36 21.55 -49.55
N SER A 64 34.32 22.42 -49.14
CA SER A 64 35.82 22.30 -49.09
C SER A 64 36.54 23.41 -48.27
N ALA A 65 37.77 23.10 -47.79
CA ALA A 65 38.95 23.96 -47.51
C ALA A 65 38.85 25.17 -46.53
N ASP A 66 39.90 25.73 -45.88
CA ASP A 66 41.40 25.58 -45.86
C ASP A 66 41.89 26.13 -44.47
N ALA A 67 43.14 26.13 -43.95
CA ALA A 67 44.51 25.78 -44.40
C ALA A 67 45.45 25.48 -43.17
N GLY A 68 46.74 25.17 -43.40
CA GLY A 68 47.80 24.97 -42.36
C GLY A 68 48.74 26.20 -42.12
N PRO A 69 49.93 26.08 -41.45
CA PRO A 69 50.92 24.98 -41.63
C PRO A 69 51.69 24.46 -40.37
N GLU A 70 52.62 23.52 -40.61
CA GLU A 70 53.45 22.68 -39.69
C GLU A 70 54.99 23.01 -39.84
N PRO A 71 56.04 22.17 -39.55
CA PRO A 71 56.22 20.76 -39.06
C PRO A 71 56.94 20.70 -37.66
N GLU A 72 57.72 19.73 -37.12
CA GLU A 72 58.55 18.54 -37.49
C GLU A 72 58.68 17.60 -36.23
N ASP A 73 59.17 16.35 -36.17
CA ASP A 73 59.33 15.14 -37.04
C ASP A 73 59.92 13.95 -36.18
N VAL A 74 60.13 12.75 -36.75
CA VAL A 74 61.02 11.61 -36.33
C VAL A 74 60.45 10.50 -35.40
N ALA A 75 60.82 9.23 -35.69
CA ALA A 75 60.20 8.02 -35.10
C ALA A 75 61.10 6.74 -34.99
N ARG A 76 60.57 5.73 -34.26
CA ARG A 76 60.82 4.25 -34.28
C ARG A 76 62.08 3.61 -33.63
N PRO A 77 61.94 2.43 -32.94
CA PRO A 77 63.04 1.63 -32.36
C PRO A 77 63.28 0.23 -33.03
N PRO A 78 64.39 -0.47 -32.69
CA PRO A 78 64.61 -1.91 -32.90
C PRO A 78 65.05 -2.69 -31.63
N GLU A 79 65.32 -4.00 -31.75
CA GLU A 79 65.49 -4.97 -30.64
C GLU A 79 66.92 -5.55 -30.40
N ASP A 80 67.11 -6.13 -29.20
CA ASP A 80 67.72 -7.46 -28.91
C ASP A 80 69.06 -7.62 -28.10
N ALA A 81 69.02 -8.62 -27.21
CA ALA A 81 70.03 -9.42 -26.47
C ALA A 81 71.38 -8.84 -25.95
N SER A 82 71.64 -8.97 -24.64
CA SER A 82 72.40 -10.15 -24.10
C SER A 82 72.76 -10.13 -22.59
N LEU A 83 72.49 -11.27 -21.92
CA LEU A 83 73.16 -11.88 -20.74
C LEU A 83 73.15 -11.21 -19.35
N ALA A 84 73.21 -12.06 -18.31
CA ALA A 84 72.96 -11.80 -16.88
C ALA A 84 74.27 -11.91 -16.03
N PRO A 85 74.34 -11.79 -14.66
CA PRO A 85 73.33 -12.25 -13.69
C PRO A 85 73.09 -11.42 -12.38
N ASP A 86 72.05 -11.89 -11.67
CA ASP A 86 71.94 -12.10 -10.21
C ASP A 86 71.18 -11.12 -9.28
N ASP A 87 70.56 -11.78 -8.30
CA ASP A 87 69.90 -11.38 -7.03
C ASP A 87 68.58 -10.55 -6.97
N THR A 88 67.67 -11.11 -6.15
CA THR A 88 66.43 -10.56 -5.53
C THR A 88 65.15 -10.22 -6.34
N ALA A 89 64.07 -10.94 -5.96
CA ALA A 89 62.66 -10.51 -5.87
C ALA A 89 61.84 -10.14 -7.12
N LEU A 90 61.22 -11.14 -7.77
CA LEU A 90 59.75 -11.36 -7.76
C LEU A 90 59.34 -12.59 -8.62
N PRO A 91 58.51 -13.49 -8.07
CA PRO A 91 57.63 -14.36 -8.87
C PRO A 91 56.23 -14.55 -8.21
N ASP A 92 55.16 -14.94 -8.91
CA ASP A 92 54.80 -14.76 -10.32
C ASP A 92 53.27 -14.99 -10.44
N SER A 93 52.69 -14.73 -11.62
CA SER A 93 51.32 -15.05 -12.07
C SER A 93 50.38 -15.85 -11.13
N ILE A 94 49.30 -15.20 -10.65
CA ILE A 94 48.08 -15.88 -10.23
C ILE A 94 47.13 -15.93 -11.44
N ALA A 95 46.70 -17.13 -11.83
CA ALA A 95 45.69 -17.35 -12.87
C ALA A 95 44.32 -16.77 -12.45
N PRO A 96 43.41 -16.43 -13.39
CA PRO A 96 42.08 -15.95 -13.02
C PRO A 96 41.40 -16.94 -12.06
N SER A 97 41.04 -16.44 -10.87
CA SER A 97 40.31 -17.24 -9.89
C SER A 97 38.93 -17.58 -10.44
N PRO A 98 38.44 -18.82 -10.29
CA PRO A 98 37.02 -19.08 -10.48
C PRO A 98 36.21 -18.32 -9.42
N ASP A 99 35.03 -17.89 -9.86
CA ASP A 99 33.87 -17.46 -9.07
C ASP A 99 34.09 -17.15 -7.58
N THR A 100 34.22 -15.86 -7.29
CA THR A 100 33.78 -15.29 -6.00
C THR A 100 32.72 -14.23 -6.28
N GLY A 101 31.54 -14.68 -6.71
CA GLY A 101 30.31 -13.91 -6.51
C GLY A 101 30.08 -13.60 -5.01
N PRO A 102 29.09 -12.77 -4.66
CA PRO A 102 28.81 -12.45 -3.27
C PRO A 102 28.60 -13.74 -2.47
N THR A 103 29.29 -13.86 -1.33
CA THR A 103 29.09 -15.00 -0.41
C THR A 103 27.69 -14.89 0.16
N ILE A 104 26.75 -15.65 -0.42
CA ILE A 104 25.39 -15.81 0.10
C ILE A 104 25.50 -16.22 1.56
N ASP A 105 24.78 -15.52 2.43
CA ASP A 105 24.71 -15.87 3.84
C ASP A 105 24.23 -17.32 3.98
N PRO A 106 24.86 -18.18 4.81
CA PRO A 106 24.39 -19.54 5.05
C PRO A 106 22.90 -19.63 5.45
N GLU A 107 22.33 -18.61 6.07
CA GLU A 107 20.89 -18.55 6.40
C GLU A 107 20.01 -18.29 5.16
N CYS A 108 20.57 -17.71 4.10
CA CYS A 108 19.94 -17.46 2.80
C CYS A 108 20.22 -18.55 1.74
N ALA A 109 20.74 -19.73 2.15
CA ALA A 109 21.07 -20.83 1.24
C ALA A 109 19.86 -21.72 0.88
N ASP A 110 18.85 -21.79 1.75
CA ASP A 110 17.56 -22.45 1.50
C ASP A 110 16.54 -21.45 0.92
N LEU A 111 15.48 -21.96 0.25
CA LEU A 111 14.45 -21.13 -0.40
C LEU A 111 13.75 -20.17 0.58
N GLN A 112 13.61 -18.90 0.19
CA GLN A 112 13.05 -17.84 1.03
C GLN A 112 11.71 -17.30 0.49
N PRO A 113 10.57 -17.97 0.73
CA PRO A 113 9.27 -17.59 0.16
C PRO A 113 8.66 -16.31 0.76
N GLY A 114 9.20 -15.79 1.86
CA GLY A 114 8.60 -14.68 2.61
C GLY A 114 7.20 -15.03 3.15
N GLU A 115 6.38 -14.01 3.34
CA GLU A 115 4.97 -14.16 3.73
C GLU A 115 4.03 -14.12 2.50
N ALA A 116 2.95 -14.89 2.55
CA ALA A 116 1.89 -14.90 1.55
C ALA A 116 0.62 -14.20 2.09
N VAL A 117 0.29 -13.07 1.46
CA VAL A 117 -0.87 -12.22 1.79
C VAL A 117 -1.92 -12.29 0.68
N ALA A 118 -3.19 -12.12 1.04
CA ALA A 118 -4.27 -11.89 0.09
C ALA A 118 -4.43 -10.38 -0.13
N ARG A 119 -4.30 -9.90 -1.38
CA ARG A 119 -4.34 -8.46 -1.70
C ARG A 119 -5.65 -8.11 -2.38
N LEU A 120 -6.44 -7.23 -1.77
CA LEU A 120 -7.57 -6.56 -2.42
C LEU A 120 -7.04 -5.68 -3.57
N LEU A 121 -7.75 -5.62 -4.71
CA LEU A 121 -7.37 -4.71 -5.80
C LEU A 121 -7.51 -3.25 -5.34
N THR A 122 -6.49 -2.43 -5.62
CA THR A 122 -6.60 -0.96 -5.58
C THR A 122 -7.58 -0.46 -6.64
N ARG A 123 -7.99 0.82 -6.55
CA ARG A 123 -8.86 1.48 -7.53
C ARG A 123 -8.27 1.43 -8.94
N LEU A 124 -6.96 1.68 -9.08
CA LEU A 124 -6.25 1.56 -10.34
C LEU A 124 -6.31 0.12 -10.88
N GLU A 125 -5.98 -0.87 -10.06
CA GLU A 125 -6.01 -2.28 -10.46
C GLU A 125 -7.42 -2.77 -10.83
N TYR A 126 -8.45 -2.29 -10.13
CA TYR A 126 -9.85 -2.60 -10.45
C TYR A 126 -10.26 -1.97 -11.79
N ASP A 127 -10.01 -0.68 -12.00
CA ASP A 127 -10.41 0.02 -13.24
C ASP A 127 -9.69 -0.54 -14.46
N LEU A 128 -8.39 -0.84 -14.37
CA LEU A 128 -7.62 -1.47 -15.44
C LEU A 128 -8.09 -2.91 -15.70
N ALA A 129 -8.21 -3.76 -14.67
CA ALA A 129 -8.59 -5.16 -14.86
C ALA A 129 -10.06 -5.32 -15.31
N ALA A 130 -10.98 -4.47 -14.84
CA ALA A 130 -12.36 -4.44 -15.31
C ALA A 130 -12.46 -3.88 -16.73
N GLY A 131 -11.64 -2.87 -17.06
CA GLY A 131 -11.48 -2.36 -18.41
C GLY A 131 -11.02 -3.43 -19.41
N ASP A 132 -9.92 -4.12 -19.09
CA ASP A 132 -9.37 -5.22 -19.89
C ASP A 132 -10.34 -6.41 -20.03
N LEU A 133 -11.10 -6.72 -18.97
CA LEU A 133 -12.12 -7.78 -18.99
C LEU A 133 -13.29 -7.45 -19.93
N LEU A 134 -13.73 -6.20 -19.95
CA LEU A 134 -14.93 -5.71 -20.66
C LEU A 134 -14.61 -4.95 -21.96
N PHE A 135 -13.33 -4.89 -22.34
CA PHE A 135 -12.76 -4.18 -23.50
C PHE A 135 -12.96 -2.65 -23.47
N THR A 136 -13.15 -2.04 -22.30
CA THR A 136 -13.45 -0.62 -22.15
C THR A 136 -12.37 0.12 -21.37
N THR A 137 -12.41 1.45 -21.40
CA THR A 137 -11.66 2.30 -20.46
C THR A 137 -12.64 2.79 -19.41
N THR A 138 -12.28 2.72 -18.14
CA THR A 138 -13.12 3.17 -17.03
C THR A 138 -12.28 3.78 -15.93
N THR A 139 -12.91 4.59 -15.10
CA THR A 139 -12.33 5.28 -13.94
C THR A 139 -13.28 5.18 -12.73
N ILE A 140 -14.22 4.23 -12.77
CA ILE A 140 -15.34 4.17 -11.84
C ILE A 140 -14.88 3.84 -10.42
N ALA A 141 -13.83 3.02 -10.25
CA ALA A 141 -13.25 2.77 -8.94
C ALA A 141 -12.51 4.01 -8.44
N ARG A 142 -11.64 4.62 -9.26
CA ARG A 142 -10.95 5.88 -8.92
C ARG A 142 -11.92 6.98 -8.48
N ASP A 143 -13.03 7.12 -9.19
CA ASP A 143 -14.00 8.22 -9.06
C ASP A 143 -15.12 7.95 -8.03
N THR A 144 -15.32 6.71 -7.54
CA THR A 144 -16.43 6.36 -6.61
C THR A 144 -16.06 5.51 -5.39
N PHE A 145 -14.94 4.77 -5.40
CA PHE A 145 -14.54 3.99 -4.23
C PHE A 145 -13.85 4.89 -3.19
N PRO A 146 -13.93 4.58 -1.89
CA PRO A 146 -13.10 5.25 -0.88
C PRO A 146 -11.60 5.06 -1.20
N PRO A 147 -10.76 6.09 -0.97
CA PRO A 147 -9.31 5.96 -1.11
C PRO A 147 -8.70 4.88 -0.20
N GLU A 148 -7.61 4.31 -0.67
CA GLU A 148 -6.81 3.31 0.02
C GLU A 148 -6.08 3.90 1.24
N ASN A 149 -5.82 3.07 2.25
CA ASN A 149 -4.87 3.42 3.31
C ASN A 149 -3.45 3.15 2.81
N HIS A 150 -2.56 4.14 2.89
CA HIS A 150 -1.16 3.97 2.52
C HIS A 150 -0.37 3.38 3.70
N ALA A 151 0.44 2.34 3.45
CA ALA A 151 1.39 1.79 4.43
C ALA A 151 2.76 1.54 3.80
N LEU A 152 3.82 1.95 4.50
CA LEU A 152 5.23 1.94 4.02
C LEU A 152 5.46 2.69 2.70
N GLY A 153 4.58 3.64 2.38
CA GLY A 153 4.59 4.47 1.17
C GLY A 153 3.54 4.08 0.12
N PHE A 154 2.92 2.90 0.23
CA PHE A 154 2.11 2.33 -0.86
C PHE A 154 0.66 2.00 -0.46
N GLU A 155 -0.25 2.19 -1.41
CA GLU A 155 -1.70 1.90 -1.36
C GLU A 155 -1.99 0.41 -1.51
N ASN A 156 -1.17 -0.31 -2.27
CA ASN A 156 -1.38 -1.72 -2.64
C ASN A 156 -0.92 -2.72 -1.55
N ASN A 157 -0.87 -2.26 -0.30
CA ASN A 157 -0.36 -2.98 0.87
C ASN A 157 -1.48 -3.75 1.60
N ALA A 158 -1.34 -5.06 1.72
CA ALA A 158 -2.36 -5.97 2.25
C ALA A 158 -2.79 -5.68 3.69
N ASP A 159 -1.89 -5.15 4.53
CA ASP A 159 -2.18 -4.87 5.94
C ASP A 159 -3.03 -3.60 6.14
N ALA A 160 -3.13 -2.77 5.10
CA ALA A 160 -3.76 -1.45 5.15
C ALA A 160 -4.97 -1.32 4.21
N HIS A 161 -4.90 -1.91 3.01
CA HIS A 161 -6.00 -1.92 2.03
C HIS A 161 -7.00 -3.03 2.34
N LEU A 162 -7.74 -2.83 3.43
CA LEU A 162 -8.75 -3.76 3.95
C LEU A 162 -10.16 -3.38 3.46
N PRO A 163 -11.06 -4.36 3.25
CA PRO A 163 -12.42 -4.10 2.80
C PRO A 163 -13.24 -3.34 3.86
N SER A 164 -14.00 -2.33 3.43
CA SER A 164 -14.94 -1.57 4.25
C SER A 164 -16.37 -1.66 3.66
N PRO A 165 -17.44 -1.37 4.43
CA PRO A 165 -18.81 -1.37 3.93
C PRO A 165 -18.98 -0.46 2.70
N ALA A 166 -18.48 0.78 2.79
CA ALA A 166 -18.51 1.75 1.69
C ALA A 166 -17.77 1.25 0.43
N LEU A 167 -16.65 0.54 0.58
CA LEU A 167 -15.93 -0.05 -0.55
C LEU A 167 -16.73 -1.20 -1.20
N VAL A 168 -17.38 -2.04 -0.40
CA VAL A 168 -18.23 -3.13 -0.91
C VAL A 168 -19.47 -2.59 -1.62
N GLU A 169 -20.11 -1.54 -1.09
CA GLU A 169 -21.24 -0.88 -1.76
C GLU A 169 -20.82 -0.22 -3.09
N ALA A 170 -19.69 0.48 -3.11
CA ALA A 170 -19.16 1.10 -4.33
C ALA A 170 -18.76 0.03 -5.37
N GLN A 171 -18.17 -1.09 -4.96
CA GLN A 171 -17.92 -2.24 -5.83
C GLN A 171 -19.22 -2.84 -6.39
N MET A 172 -20.27 -2.99 -5.57
CA MET A 172 -21.57 -3.50 -5.99
C MET A 172 -22.26 -2.61 -7.04
N GLU A 173 -22.13 -1.29 -6.90
CA GLU A 173 -22.65 -0.32 -7.87
C GLU A 173 -21.79 -0.25 -9.13
N ALA A 174 -20.45 -0.21 -9.01
CA ALA A 174 -19.55 -0.24 -10.16
C ALA A 174 -19.72 -1.51 -11.00
N ALA A 175 -19.84 -2.68 -10.36
CA ALA A 175 -20.14 -3.93 -11.05
C ALA A 175 -21.49 -3.88 -11.79
N ARG A 176 -22.50 -3.19 -11.24
CA ARG A 176 -23.78 -2.96 -11.93
C ARG A 176 -23.62 -2.04 -13.14
N VAL A 177 -23.03 -0.85 -12.95
CA VAL A 177 -22.85 0.17 -14.00
C VAL A 177 -22.04 -0.39 -15.17
N LEU A 178 -20.91 -1.06 -14.89
CA LEU A 178 -20.07 -1.67 -15.91
C LEU A 178 -20.79 -2.79 -16.69
N ALA A 179 -21.63 -3.59 -16.03
CA ALA A 179 -22.43 -4.61 -16.70
C ALA A 179 -23.53 -4.02 -17.59
N ASP A 180 -24.22 -2.97 -17.13
CA ASP A 180 -25.27 -2.29 -17.87
C ASP A 180 -24.70 -1.53 -19.09
N ASP A 181 -23.54 -0.87 -18.94
CA ASP A 181 -22.77 -0.26 -20.05
C ASP A 181 -22.33 -1.33 -21.07
N THR A 182 -21.67 -2.40 -20.59
CA THR A 182 -21.18 -3.49 -21.45
C THR A 182 -22.31 -4.08 -22.27
N VAL A 183 -23.49 -4.32 -21.68
CA VAL A 183 -24.63 -4.89 -22.40
C VAL A 183 -25.27 -3.87 -23.36
N THR A 184 -25.19 -2.58 -23.08
CA THR A 184 -25.72 -1.52 -23.96
C THR A 184 -24.79 -1.24 -25.15
N HIS A 185 -23.47 -1.22 -24.95
CA HIS A 185 -22.50 -0.72 -25.91
C HIS A 185 -21.51 -1.77 -26.45
N ARG A 186 -21.18 -2.80 -25.66
CA ARG A 186 -20.08 -3.76 -25.95
C ARG A 186 -20.53 -5.22 -26.06
N LEU A 187 -21.83 -5.52 -25.99
CA LEU A 187 -22.40 -6.89 -25.97
C LEU A 187 -21.88 -7.79 -27.11
N ALA A 188 -21.67 -7.23 -28.30
CA ALA A 188 -21.16 -7.96 -29.46
C ALA A 188 -19.70 -8.44 -29.32
N GLN A 189 -18.93 -7.87 -28.39
CA GLN A 189 -17.53 -8.20 -28.13
C GLN A 189 -17.41 -9.21 -26.98
N VAL A 190 -18.10 -8.96 -25.87
CA VAL A 190 -18.12 -9.85 -24.69
C VAL A 190 -18.98 -11.10 -24.91
N ALA A 191 -20.04 -11.02 -25.71
CA ALA A 191 -20.93 -12.15 -26.03
C ALA A 191 -21.39 -12.14 -27.50
N PRO A 192 -20.52 -12.44 -28.48
CA PRO A 192 -20.87 -12.45 -29.90
C PRO A 192 -22.10 -13.32 -30.23
N CYS A 193 -22.26 -14.45 -29.52
CA CYS A 193 -23.41 -15.35 -29.68
C CYS A 193 -24.74 -14.72 -29.24
N ALA A 194 -24.74 -13.74 -28.32
CA ALA A 194 -25.94 -13.07 -27.85
C ALA A 194 -26.52 -12.08 -28.88
N VAL A 195 -25.69 -11.57 -29.80
CA VAL A 195 -26.12 -10.69 -30.91
C VAL A 195 -26.30 -11.44 -32.24
N GLN A 196 -25.53 -12.50 -32.48
CA GLN A 196 -25.64 -13.33 -33.70
C GLN A 196 -26.86 -14.26 -33.68
N GLY A 197 -27.31 -14.66 -32.48
CA GLY A 197 -28.34 -15.67 -32.29
C GLY A 197 -27.81 -17.10 -32.45
N GLY A 198 -28.44 -18.04 -31.76
CA GLY A 198 -28.01 -19.45 -31.73
C GLY A 198 -28.67 -20.22 -30.60
N ASP A 199 -28.05 -21.33 -30.18
CA ASP A 199 -28.46 -22.01 -28.96
C ASP A 199 -28.07 -21.18 -27.71
N ALA A 200 -29.05 -20.88 -26.87
CA ALA A 200 -28.87 -20.14 -25.64
C ALA A 200 -27.99 -20.90 -24.62
N ALA A 201 -28.05 -22.23 -24.60
CA ALA A 201 -27.23 -23.04 -23.69
C ALA A 201 -25.75 -23.01 -24.11
N ALA A 202 -25.45 -23.24 -25.39
CA ALA A 202 -24.10 -23.07 -25.94
C ALA A 202 -23.56 -21.64 -25.75
N CYS A 203 -24.40 -20.61 -25.93
CA CYS A 203 -24.00 -19.22 -25.75
C CYS A 203 -23.64 -18.90 -24.29
N ARG A 204 -24.48 -19.30 -23.32
CA ARG A 204 -24.15 -19.24 -21.90
C ARG A 204 -22.84 -19.96 -21.60
N ASP A 205 -22.73 -21.21 -22.05
CA ASP A 205 -21.62 -22.08 -21.69
C ASP A 205 -20.27 -21.56 -22.23
N ALA A 206 -20.28 -20.88 -23.39
CA ALA A 206 -19.13 -20.15 -23.91
C ALA A 206 -18.82 -18.87 -23.11
N VAL A 207 -19.81 -17.99 -22.90
CA VAL A 207 -19.58 -16.69 -22.21
C VAL A 207 -19.21 -16.87 -20.74
N THR A 208 -19.85 -17.80 -20.03
CA THR A 208 -19.52 -18.10 -18.62
C THR A 208 -18.17 -18.78 -18.45
N ALA A 209 -17.72 -19.58 -19.42
CA ALA A 209 -16.35 -20.09 -19.44
C ALA A 209 -15.34 -18.96 -19.63
N GLU A 210 -15.56 -18.10 -20.62
CA GLU A 210 -14.57 -17.12 -21.08
C GLU A 210 -14.45 -15.91 -20.16
N LEU A 211 -15.58 -15.29 -19.76
CA LEU A 211 -15.57 -14.22 -18.76
C LEU A 211 -14.96 -14.70 -17.44
N GLY A 212 -15.30 -15.90 -16.99
CA GLY A 212 -14.77 -16.45 -15.74
C GLY A 212 -13.28 -16.78 -15.82
N ARG A 213 -12.81 -17.36 -16.94
CA ARG A 213 -11.38 -17.62 -17.20
C ARG A 213 -10.54 -16.34 -17.16
N ARG A 214 -11.03 -15.26 -17.80
CA ARG A 214 -10.35 -13.96 -17.82
C ARG A 214 -10.44 -13.26 -16.46
N ALA A 215 -11.63 -13.17 -15.85
CA ALA A 215 -11.84 -12.49 -14.58
C ALA A 215 -11.09 -13.13 -13.42
N PHE A 216 -11.09 -14.47 -13.32
CA PHE A 216 -10.44 -15.22 -12.25
C PHE A 216 -9.03 -15.70 -12.64
N ARG A 217 -8.53 -15.30 -13.82
CA ARG A 217 -7.10 -15.40 -14.25
C ARG A 217 -6.56 -16.84 -14.35
N ARG A 218 -7.43 -17.84 -14.28
CA ARG A 218 -7.13 -19.28 -14.37
C ARG A 218 -8.33 -20.07 -14.91
N PRO A 219 -8.18 -21.37 -15.23
CA PRO A 219 -9.32 -22.25 -15.48
C PRO A 219 -10.30 -22.26 -14.29
N LEU A 220 -11.60 -22.23 -14.59
CA LEU A 220 -12.65 -22.24 -13.57
C LEU A 220 -12.76 -23.59 -12.86
N ALA A 221 -12.91 -23.56 -11.55
CA ALA A 221 -13.32 -24.72 -10.77
C ALA A 221 -14.77 -25.10 -11.12
N PRO A 222 -15.16 -26.39 -11.00
CA PRO A 222 -16.50 -26.85 -11.37
C PRO A 222 -17.65 -26.13 -10.63
N ILE A 223 -17.40 -25.65 -9.41
CA ILE A 223 -18.38 -24.88 -8.62
C ILE A 223 -18.54 -23.44 -9.14
N GLU A 224 -17.44 -22.78 -9.51
CA GLU A 224 -17.45 -21.42 -10.05
C GLU A 224 -18.16 -21.37 -11.41
N HIS A 225 -17.86 -22.34 -12.26
CA HIS A 225 -18.52 -22.50 -13.55
C HIS A 225 -20.03 -22.80 -13.40
N ALA A 226 -20.45 -23.46 -12.31
CA ALA A 226 -21.86 -23.63 -11.98
C ALA A 226 -22.51 -22.34 -11.44
N LEU A 227 -21.80 -21.55 -10.62
CA LEU A 227 -22.27 -20.28 -10.08
C LEU A 227 -22.47 -19.22 -11.18
N LEU A 228 -21.51 -19.08 -12.10
CA LEU A 228 -21.64 -18.16 -13.24
C LEU A 228 -22.78 -18.57 -14.18
N LYS A 229 -23.03 -19.88 -14.36
CA LYS A 229 -24.21 -20.36 -15.11
C LYS A 229 -25.53 -20.13 -14.40
N LEU A 230 -25.57 -20.23 -13.08
CA LEU A 230 -26.75 -19.89 -12.28
C LEU A 230 -27.07 -18.39 -12.36
N ALA A 231 -26.03 -17.53 -12.30
CA ALA A 231 -26.14 -16.10 -12.50
C ALA A 231 -26.67 -15.76 -13.90
N TRP A 232 -26.12 -16.38 -14.96
CA TRP A 232 -26.66 -16.25 -16.31
C TRP A 232 -28.12 -16.66 -16.40
N ASP A 233 -28.47 -17.87 -15.94
CA ASP A 233 -29.82 -18.41 -16.08
C ASP A 233 -30.84 -17.52 -15.36
N ALA A 234 -30.50 -16.99 -14.17
CA ALA A 234 -31.31 -16.02 -13.45
C ALA A 234 -31.50 -14.72 -14.25
N GLY A 235 -30.41 -14.08 -14.69
CA GLY A 235 -30.47 -12.83 -15.47
C GLY A 235 -31.20 -12.99 -16.80
N ALA A 236 -31.10 -14.17 -17.42
CA ALA A 236 -31.78 -14.51 -18.66
C ALA A 236 -33.30 -14.64 -18.52
N THR A 237 -33.83 -14.94 -17.32
CA THR A 237 -35.29 -14.88 -17.08
C THR A 237 -35.84 -13.46 -17.10
N THR A 238 -35.02 -12.45 -16.76
CA THR A 238 -35.43 -11.05 -16.70
C THR A 238 -35.35 -10.35 -18.06
N SER A 239 -34.19 -10.44 -18.73
CA SER A 239 -33.88 -9.65 -19.93
C SER A 239 -33.27 -10.46 -21.07
N GLY A 240 -33.50 -11.77 -21.13
CA GLY A 240 -32.96 -12.65 -22.17
C GLY A 240 -31.42 -12.73 -22.14
N LEU A 241 -30.80 -13.07 -23.27
CA LEU A 241 -29.34 -13.29 -23.34
C LEU A 241 -28.53 -12.07 -22.82
N ALA A 242 -29.02 -10.85 -23.08
CA ALA A 242 -28.46 -9.60 -22.55
C ALA A 242 -28.47 -9.54 -21.01
N GLY A 243 -29.59 -9.92 -20.37
CA GLY A 243 -29.67 -10.03 -18.91
C GLY A 243 -28.78 -11.13 -18.33
N GLY A 244 -28.62 -12.24 -19.05
CA GLY A 244 -27.69 -13.32 -18.69
C GLY A 244 -26.24 -12.84 -18.67
N VAL A 245 -25.82 -12.08 -19.69
CA VAL A 245 -24.50 -11.42 -19.73
C VAL A 245 -24.34 -10.45 -18.56
N ALA A 246 -25.30 -9.55 -18.34
CA ALA A 246 -25.22 -8.55 -17.27
C ALA A 246 -25.02 -9.18 -15.88
N LEU A 247 -25.83 -10.18 -15.52
CA LEU A 247 -25.71 -10.80 -14.20
C LEU A 247 -24.48 -11.72 -14.08
N THR A 248 -23.97 -12.25 -15.20
CA THR A 248 -22.67 -12.95 -15.23
C THR A 248 -21.52 -11.99 -14.93
N ILE A 249 -21.48 -10.82 -15.58
CA ILE A 249 -20.45 -9.79 -15.34
C ILE A 249 -20.48 -9.34 -13.88
N ARG A 250 -21.66 -9.02 -13.35
CA ARG A 250 -21.83 -8.62 -11.93
C ARG A 250 -21.35 -9.69 -10.96
N THR A 251 -21.60 -10.97 -11.26
CA THR A 251 -21.16 -12.09 -10.42
C THR A 251 -19.66 -12.35 -10.53
N ALA A 252 -19.04 -12.08 -11.67
CA ALA A 252 -17.60 -12.14 -11.85
C ALA A 252 -16.89 -11.00 -11.10
N LEU A 253 -17.30 -9.75 -11.31
CA LEU A 253 -16.68 -8.57 -10.68
C LEU A 253 -16.82 -8.54 -9.15
N LEU A 254 -17.86 -9.17 -8.60
CA LEU A 254 -18.08 -9.30 -7.15
C LEU A 254 -17.58 -10.64 -6.58
N SER A 255 -16.87 -11.44 -7.38
CA SER A 255 -16.21 -12.66 -6.89
C SER A 255 -14.95 -12.30 -6.10
N PRO A 256 -14.66 -12.98 -4.97
CA PRO A 256 -13.36 -12.87 -4.33
C PRO A 256 -12.19 -13.21 -5.27
N GLN A 257 -12.41 -14.07 -6.27
CA GLN A 257 -11.42 -14.45 -7.29
C GLN A 257 -11.14 -13.35 -8.33
N PHE A 258 -11.94 -12.28 -8.37
CA PHE A 258 -11.65 -11.06 -9.13
C PHE A 258 -11.13 -9.97 -8.19
N LEU A 259 -11.83 -9.72 -7.08
CA LEU A 259 -11.53 -8.64 -6.14
C LEU A 259 -10.21 -8.82 -5.38
N TYR A 260 -9.74 -10.05 -5.18
CA TYR A 260 -8.49 -10.33 -4.47
C TYR A 260 -7.52 -11.08 -5.37
N ARG A 261 -6.24 -10.68 -5.32
CA ARG A 261 -5.09 -11.45 -5.80
C ARG A 261 -4.77 -12.46 -4.69
N VAL A 262 -5.09 -13.72 -4.91
CA VAL A 262 -4.98 -14.81 -3.92
C VAL A 262 -4.05 -15.91 -4.42
N THR A 263 -3.04 -16.27 -3.62
CA THR A 263 -2.32 -17.51 -3.89
C THR A 263 -3.22 -18.68 -3.46
N GLU A 264 -3.68 -19.48 -4.41
CA GLU A 264 -4.57 -20.63 -4.15
C GLU A 264 -3.87 -21.65 -3.26
N VAL A 265 -4.28 -21.74 -1.99
CA VAL A 265 -3.87 -22.83 -1.09
C VAL A 265 -4.48 -24.13 -1.62
N LEU A 266 -3.74 -24.78 -2.51
CA LEU A 266 -4.08 -26.07 -3.10
C LEU A 266 -4.31 -27.07 -1.96
N ALA A 267 -5.54 -27.58 -1.86
CA ALA A 267 -5.94 -28.51 -0.82
C ALA A 267 -5.27 -29.89 -1.02
N GLY A 268 -4.05 -30.02 -0.50
CA GLY A 268 -3.25 -31.24 -0.49
C GLY A 268 -2.02 -31.07 0.40
N ASP A 269 -1.61 -32.15 1.05
CA ASP A 269 -0.58 -32.14 2.10
C ASP A 269 0.84 -32.01 1.51
N VAL A 270 1.23 -30.79 1.14
CA VAL A 270 2.59 -30.49 0.63
C VAL A 270 3.51 -30.19 1.81
N GLU A 271 4.16 -31.23 2.34
CA GLU A 271 5.25 -31.08 3.32
C GLU A 271 6.44 -30.32 2.70
N GLY A 272 6.70 -29.10 3.18
CA GLY A 272 7.85 -28.29 2.76
C GLY A 272 7.84 -26.89 3.36
N ALA A 273 9.01 -26.28 3.56
CA ALA A 273 9.11 -24.90 4.04
C ALA A 273 8.65 -23.88 3.00
N ALA A 274 8.90 -24.17 1.71
CA ALA A 274 8.47 -23.37 0.57
C ALA A 274 7.66 -24.24 -0.41
N ILE A 275 6.47 -23.77 -0.79
CA ILE A 275 5.61 -24.38 -1.80
C ILE A 275 5.71 -23.52 -3.07
N PRO A 276 6.03 -24.10 -4.26
CA PRO A 276 6.04 -23.36 -5.50
C PRO A 276 4.62 -22.91 -5.88
N LEU A 277 4.51 -21.71 -6.42
CA LEU A 277 3.27 -21.20 -6.97
C LEU A 277 3.00 -21.83 -8.34
N THR A 278 1.73 -21.99 -8.69
CA THR A 278 1.32 -22.45 -10.02
C THR A 278 1.60 -21.40 -11.09
N GLY A 279 1.77 -21.82 -12.34
CA GLY A 279 1.89 -20.90 -13.47
C GLY A 279 0.78 -19.83 -13.55
N TYR A 280 -0.44 -20.09 -13.06
CA TYR A 280 -1.51 -19.09 -13.05
C TYR A 280 -1.36 -18.05 -11.93
N GLU A 281 -0.98 -18.47 -10.71
CA GLU A 281 -0.62 -17.54 -9.62
C GLU A 281 0.59 -16.67 -10.03
N LEU A 282 1.54 -17.24 -10.79
CA LEU A 282 2.69 -16.53 -11.32
C LEU A 282 2.34 -15.57 -12.46
N ALA A 283 1.40 -15.94 -13.35
CA ALA A 283 0.85 -15.05 -14.38
C ALA A 283 0.15 -13.83 -13.75
N GLU A 284 -0.68 -14.05 -12.73
CA GLU A 284 -1.32 -12.96 -11.98
C GLU A 284 -0.31 -12.09 -11.24
N ARG A 285 0.70 -12.68 -10.58
CA ARG A 285 1.77 -11.90 -9.94
C ARG A 285 2.53 -11.05 -10.96
N LEU A 286 2.86 -11.59 -12.13
CA LEU A 286 3.50 -10.86 -13.23
C LEU A 286 2.63 -9.71 -13.75
N SER A 287 1.37 -9.96 -14.12
CA SER A 287 0.53 -8.97 -14.78
C SER A 287 0.18 -7.79 -13.87
N PHE A 288 -0.12 -8.04 -12.59
CA PHE A 288 -0.43 -6.98 -11.64
C PHE A 288 0.83 -6.31 -11.06
N PHE A 289 2.01 -6.92 -11.14
CA PHE A 289 3.26 -6.23 -10.82
C PHE A 289 3.69 -5.30 -11.95
N LEU A 290 3.53 -5.71 -13.22
CA LEU A 290 4.15 -5.03 -14.37
C LEU A 290 3.19 -4.21 -15.24
N TRP A 291 1.86 -4.47 -15.19
CA TRP A 291 0.82 -3.73 -15.92
C TRP A 291 -0.34 -3.25 -15.03
N SER A 292 -0.26 -3.43 -13.71
CA SER A 292 -1.36 -3.13 -12.77
C SER A 292 -2.72 -3.79 -13.15
N SER A 293 -2.74 -4.83 -13.99
CA SER A 293 -3.95 -5.39 -14.62
C SER A 293 -3.91 -6.92 -14.72
N MET A 294 -4.98 -7.52 -15.25
CA MET A 294 -5.10 -8.97 -15.46
C MET A 294 -4.17 -9.51 -16.57
N PRO A 295 -3.79 -10.81 -16.55
CA PRO A 295 -2.98 -11.43 -17.59
C PRO A 295 -3.61 -11.37 -18.99
N ASP A 296 -2.79 -11.21 -20.02
CA ASP A 296 -3.23 -11.42 -21.40
C ASP A 296 -3.29 -12.93 -21.76
N ASP A 297 -3.91 -13.25 -22.90
CA ASP A 297 -4.08 -14.64 -23.33
C ASP A 297 -2.75 -15.33 -23.68
N GLU A 298 -1.70 -14.57 -23.98
CA GLU A 298 -0.35 -15.09 -24.17
C GLU A 298 0.25 -15.54 -22.82
N LEU A 299 0.15 -14.72 -21.78
CA LEU A 299 0.61 -15.06 -20.42
C LEU A 299 -0.23 -16.19 -19.80
N LEU A 300 -1.54 -16.24 -20.05
CA LEU A 300 -2.39 -17.36 -19.64
C LEU A 300 -2.09 -18.67 -20.41
N ALA A 301 -1.59 -18.58 -21.64
CA ALA A 301 -1.09 -19.74 -22.39
C ALA A 301 0.32 -20.17 -21.91
N ALA A 302 1.19 -19.21 -21.56
CA ALA A 302 2.47 -19.47 -20.92
C ALA A 302 2.27 -20.24 -19.60
N ALA A 303 1.36 -19.78 -18.74
CA ALA A 303 0.92 -20.48 -17.53
C ALA A 303 0.41 -21.90 -17.82
N ALA A 304 -0.50 -22.05 -18.81
CA ALA A 304 -1.05 -23.35 -19.20
C ALA A 304 0.00 -24.35 -19.72
N SER A 305 1.13 -23.85 -20.23
CA SER A 305 2.21 -24.65 -20.81
C SER A 305 3.30 -25.09 -19.81
N GLY A 306 3.30 -24.53 -18.60
CA GLY A 306 4.38 -24.69 -17.63
C GLY A 306 5.64 -23.86 -17.91
N LEU A 307 5.58 -22.87 -18.82
CA LEU A 307 6.71 -21.97 -19.10
C LEU A 307 7.10 -21.16 -17.84
N LEU A 308 6.10 -20.67 -17.12
CA LEU A 308 6.25 -19.85 -15.91
C LEU A 308 6.73 -20.65 -14.70
N ASP A 309 6.76 -21.98 -14.76
CA ASP A 309 7.31 -22.84 -13.69
C ASP A 309 8.85 -22.71 -13.58
N THR A 310 9.49 -21.95 -14.48
CA THR A 310 10.93 -21.74 -14.57
C THR A 310 11.30 -20.26 -14.46
N ALA A 311 12.41 -19.94 -13.78
CA ALA A 311 12.88 -18.56 -13.63
C ALA A 311 13.18 -17.87 -14.97
N ASP A 312 13.67 -18.62 -15.96
CA ASP A 312 14.00 -18.08 -17.29
C ASP A 312 12.75 -17.85 -18.15
N GLY A 313 11.69 -18.66 -17.97
CA GLY A 313 10.37 -18.41 -18.57
C GLY A 313 9.65 -17.21 -17.95
N LEU A 314 9.75 -17.05 -16.62
CA LEU A 314 9.28 -15.86 -15.90
C LEU A 314 10.00 -14.59 -16.36
N GLU A 315 11.32 -14.64 -16.53
CA GLU A 315 12.10 -13.51 -17.07
C GLU A 315 11.71 -13.19 -18.52
N SER A 316 11.56 -14.20 -19.38
CA SER A 316 11.15 -14.01 -20.77
C SER A 316 9.82 -13.26 -20.87
N GLU A 317 8.85 -13.65 -20.03
CA GLU A 317 7.55 -12.97 -19.99
C GLU A 317 7.63 -11.60 -19.30
N ALA A 318 8.38 -11.44 -18.20
CA ALA A 318 8.58 -10.12 -17.58
C ALA A 318 9.18 -9.10 -18.56
N ARG A 319 10.17 -9.51 -19.37
CA ARG A 319 10.74 -8.67 -20.42
C ARG A 319 9.74 -8.39 -21.55
N ARG A 320 8.88 -9.35 -21.94
CA ARG A 320 7.77 -9.11 -22.89
C ARG A 320 6.82 -8.04 -22.36
N LEU A 321 6.34 -8.21 -21.13
CA LEU A 321 5.40 -7.29 -20.46
C LEU A 321 5.98 -5.86 -20.35
N LEU A 322 7.25 -5.73 -19.96
CA LEU A 322 7.93 -4.43 -19.84
C LEU A 322 8.12 -3.67 -21.16
N THR A 323 8.09 -4.35 -22.31
CA THR A 323 8.11 -3.67 -23.64
C THR A 323 6.75 -3.20 -24.14
N HIS A 324 5.66 -3.51 -23.42
CA HIS A 324 4.30 -3.15 -23.80
C HIS A 324 3.85 -1.84 -23.12
N PRO A 325 3.10 -0.92 -23.79
CA PRO A 325 2.73 0.39 -23.23
C PRO A 325 2.02 0.38 -21.86
N ARG A 326 1.35 -0.72 -21.49
CA ARG A 326 0.79 -0.91 -20.12
C ARG A 326 1.82 -0.93 -18.99
N ALA A 327 3.12 -1.01 -19.29
CA ALA A 327 4.17 -0.86 -18.29
C ALA A 327 4.17 0.54 -17.64
N LEU A 328 3.68 1.56 -18.37
CA LEU A 328 3.54 2.93 -17.87
C LEU A 328 2.59 2.99 -16.65
N ASP A 329 1.43 2.31 -16.71
CA ASP A 329 0.44 2.26 -15.62
C ASP A 329 1.03 1.77 -14.28
N THR A 330 2.05 0.93 -14.33
CA THR A 330 2.82 0.46 -13.16
C THR A 330 3.92 1.45 -12.76
N ILE A 331 4.69 1.96 -13.73
CA ILE A 331 5.80 2.90 -13.50
C ILE A 331 5.30 4.20 -12.86
N ASP A 332 4.20 4.76 -13.38
CA ASP A 332 3.62 6.00 -12.88
C ASP A 332 2.99 5.79 -11.51
N SER A 333 2.26 4.67 -11.32
CA SER A 333 1.69 4.32 -10.01
C SER A 333 2.76 4.16 -8.93
N PHE A 334 3.91 3.53 -9.24
CA PHE A 334 5.04 3.41 -8.33
C PHE A 334 5.65 4.78 -7.99
N HIS A 335 6.03 5.57 -9.00
CA HIS A 335 6.74 6.83 -8.78
C HIS A 335 5.85 7.89 -8.13
N ARG A 336 4.56 7.93 -8.46
CA ARG A 336 3.54 8.74 -7.77
C ARG A 336 3.54 8.50 -6.26
N GLN A 337 3.52 7.23 -5.84
CA GLN A 337 3.47 6.84 -4.43
C GLN A 337 4.84 7.02 -3.72
N TRP A 338 5.93 6.58 -4.35
CA TRP A 338 7.29 6.69 -3.79
C TRP A 338 7.72 8.15 -3.59
N LEU A 339 7.38 9.03 -4.54
CA LEU A 339 7.75 10.46 -4.55
C LEU A 339 6.62 11.38 -4.05
N GLU A 340 5.49 10.81 -3.63
CA GLU A 340 4.33 11.50 -3.06
C GLU A 340 3.68 12.56 -3.97
N LEU A 341 3.64 12.30 -5.28
CA LEU A 341 3.19 13.25 -6.30
C LEU A 341 1.70 13.62 -6.16
N ASP A 342 0.88 12.81 -5.49
CA ASP A 342 -0.51 13.15 -5.14
C ASP A 342 -0.62 14.47 -4.37
N LYS A 343 0.43 14.85 -3.62
CA LYS A 343 0.49 16.13 -2.92
C LYS A 343 0.41 17.33 -3.87
N LEU A 344 0.80 17.17 -5.15
CA LEU A 344 0.63 18.21 -6.18
C LEU A 344 -0.84 18.67 -6.29
N ALA A 345 -1.82 17.77 -6.16
CA ALA A 345 -3.23 18.13 -6.24
C ALA A 345 -3.70 19.08 -5.12
N HIS A 346 -2.92 19.22 -4.03
CA HIS A 346 -3.33 19.90 -2.80
C HIS A 346 -2.32 20.94 -2.27
N ILE A 347 -1.08 21.02 -2.78
CA ILE A 347 -0.13 22.06 -2.34
C ILE A 347 -0.55 23.45 -2.82
N GLU A 348 -0.87 24.34 -1.88
CA GLU A 348 -1.05 25.76 -2.15
C GLU A 348 0.30 26.48 -2.31
N LYS A 349 0.37 27.44 -3.24
CA LYS A 349 1.59 28.19 -3.55
C LYS A 349 1.31 29.66 -3.84
N THR A 350 2.11 30.55 -3.25
CA THR A 350 2.10 31.97 -3.55
C THR A 350 2.83 32.22 -4.87
N LEU A 351 2.08 32.52 -5.93
CA LEU A 351 2.64 32.92 -7.22
C LEU A 351 3.04 34.41 -7.20
N PRO A 352 4.26 34.79 -7.64
CA PRO A 352 4.64 36.19 -7.83
C PRO A 352 3.74 36.92 -8.85
N GLU A 353 3.56 38.24 -8.66
CA GLU A 353 2.71 39.09 -9.51
C GLU A 353 3.00 38.94 -11.01
N GLY A 354 4.26 38.73 -11.39
CA GLY A 354 4.67 38.49 -12.77
C GLY A 354 4.08 37.22 -13.39
N LEU A 355 3.97 36.11 -12.64
CA LEU A 355 3.36 34.87 -13.13
C LEU A 355 1.84 35.01 -13.27
N THR A 356 1.19 35.61 -12.26
CA THR A 356 -0.26 35.88 -12.32
C THR A 356 -0.62 36.88 -13.43
N SER A 357 0.26 37.85 -13.71
CA SER A 357 0.11 38.79 -14.82
C SER A 357 0.36 38.16 -16.20
N ALA A 358 1.12 37.06 -16.25
CA ALA A 358 1.27 36.22 -17.44
C ALA A 358 0.10 35.22 -17.62
N GLY A 359 -0.85 35.18 -16.68
CA GLY A 359 -2.02 34.30 -16.73
C GLY A 359 -1.81 32.90 -16.11
N ILE A 360 -0.65 32.64 -15.50
CA ILE A 360 -0.38 31.36 -14.83
C ILE A 360 -1.21 31.25 -13.55
N THR A 361 -1.97 30.16 -13.41
CA THR A 361 -2.70 29.80 -12.19
C THR A 361 -2.01 28.66 -11.45
N ILE A 362 -2.38 28.40 -10.19
CA ILE A 362 -1.78 27.30 -9.42
C ILE A 362 -2.27 25.94 -9.94
N GLU A 363 -3.49 25.84 -10.44
CA GLU A 363 -4.06 24.63 -11.04
C GLU A 363 -3.26 24.22 -12.29
N ALA A 364 -3.01 25.16 -13.20
CA ALA A 364 -2.20 24.91 -14.39
C ALA A 364 -0.76 24.51 -14.05
N LEU A 365 -0.17 25.10 -13.01
CA LEU A 365 1.19 24.78 -12.57
C LEU A 365 1.28 23.43 -11.85
N ARG A 366 0.25 23.01 -11.10
CA ARG A 366 0.14 21.66 -10.52
C ARG A 366 0.04 20.58 -11.59
N GLU A 367 -0.71 20.86 -12.66
CA GLU A 367 -0.86 19.98 -13.81
C GLU A 367 0.49 19.77 -14.51
N SER A 368 1.09 20.88 -14.95
CA SER A 368 2.37 20.91 -15.64
C SER A 368 3.52 20.30 -14.80
N TRP A 369 3.55 20.53 -13.48
CA TRP A 369 4.52 19.85 -12.60
C TRP A 369 4.38 18.32 -12.61
N ARG A 370 3.17 17.78 -12.68
CA ARG A 370 2.94 16.33 -12.65
C ARG A 370 3.40 15.66 -13.95
N GLU A 371 2.89 16.16 -15.07
CA GLU A 371 3.19 15.65 -16.41
C GLU A 371 4.69 15.79 -16.74
N SER A 372 5.32 16.91 -16.34
CA SER A 372 6.78 17.12 -16.39
C SER A 372 7.56 16.05 -15.62
N MET A 373 7.05 15.67 -14.45
CA MET A 373 7.66 14.66 -13.58
C MET A 373 7.50 13.24 -14.12
N GLU A 374 6.32 12.91 -14.65
CA GLU A 374 6.00 11.63 -15.27
C GLU A 374 6.84 11.42 -16.55
N ALA A 375 6.89 12.43 -17.44
CA ALA A 375 7.75 12.41 -18.61
C ALA A 375 9.25 12.30 -18.27
N PHE A 376 9.72 12.97 -17.21
CA PHE A 376 11.08 12.79 -16.69
C PHE A 376 11.32 11.35 -16.21
N VAL A 377 10.42 10.79 -15.40
CA VAL A 377 10.49 9.41 -14.92
C VAL A 377 10.55 8.42 -16.09
N HIS A 378 9.65 8.54 -17.08
CA HIS A 378 9.65 7.71 -18.28
C HIS A 378 11.00 7.75 -18.98
N SER A 379 11.57 8.95 -19.17
CA SER A 379 12.86 9.14 -19.85
C SER A 379 14.05 8.50 -19.15
N ALA A 380 13.97 8.35 -17.82
CA ALA A 380 15.05 7.80 -17.00
C ALA A 380 14.93 6.27 -16.84
N VAL A 381 13.72 5.73 -16.65
CA VAL A 381 13.54 4.30 -16.27
C VAL A 381 13.21 3.37 -17.43
N LEU A 382 12.74 3.89 -18.57
CA LEU A 382 12.45 3.09 -19.76
C LEU A 382 13.67 3.09 -20.69
N PRO A 383 14.04 1.94 -21.30
CA PRO A 383 15.10 1.91 -22.32
C PRO A 383 14.82 2.92 -23.45
N PRO A 384 15.79 3.77 -23.83
CA PRO A 384 17.24 3.66 -23.56
C PRO A 384 17.76 4.46 -22.34
N GLY A 385 16.92 4.85 -21.40
CA GLY A 385 17.30 5.66 -20.23
C GLY A 385 18.26 4.99 -19.24
N ASP A 386 19.07 5.80 -18.55
CA ASP A 386 20.17 5.38 -17.67
C ASP A 386 19.73 4.89 -16.26
N GLY A 387 18.47 4.50 -16.08
CA GLY A 387 17.92 3.97 -14.83
C GLY A 387 18.13 4.88 -13.63
N LEU A 388 18.70 4.33 -12.55
CA LEU A 388 19.00 5.06 -11.31
C LEU A 388 20.01 6.21 -11.54
N ALA A 389 20.97 6.05 -12.46
CA ALA A 389 21.91 7.11 -12.80
C ALA A 389 21.21 8.26 -13.52
N GLY A 390 20.26 7.96 -14.42
CA GLY A 390 19.39 8.95 -15.06
C GLY A 390 18.50 9.68 -14.04
N LEU A 391 17.85 8.93 -13.15
CA LEU A 391 16.99 9.48 -12.09
C LEU A 391 17.73 10.44 -11.15
N LEU A 392 19.02 10.20 -10.85
CA LEU A 392 19.77 11.01 -9.89
C LEU A 392 20.67 12.08 -10.54
N GLY A 393 21.22 11.84 -11.73
CA GLY A 393 22.20 12.73 -12.37
C GLY A 393 21.66 13.60 -13.51
N SER A 394 20.55 13.26 -14.16
CA SER A 394 20.11 13.96 -15.38
C SER A 394 19.70 15.42 -15.11
N SER A 395 20.30 16.36 -15.84
CA SER A 395 19.94 17.79 -15.82
C SER A 395 18.66 18.12 -16.61
N THR A 396 17.99 17.11 -17.19
CA THR A 396 16.82 17.29 -18.06
C THR A 396 15.57 17.60 -17.25
N VAL A 397 14.82 18.63 -17.65
CA VAL A 397 13.48 18.94 -17.16
C VAL A 397 12.53 18.93 -18.36
N TYR A 398 11.39 18.26 -18.25
CA TYR A 398 10.38 18.25 -19.32
C TYR A 398 9.48 19.47 -19.17
N VAL A 399 9.32 20.29 -20.21
CA VAL A 399 8.67 21.61 -20.10
C VAL A 399 7.58 21.84 -21.15
N ASP A 400 6.47 22.39 -20.70
CA ASP A 400 5.41 22.99 -21.50
C ASP A 400 5.50 24.54 -21.43
N ASP A 401 4.55 25.23 -22.05
CA ASP A 401 4.47 26.70 -21.99
C ASP A 401 4.24 27.26 -20.56
N VAL A 402 3.65 26.50 -19.63
CA VAL A 402 3.53 26.91 -18.22
C VAL A 402 4.90 26.91 -17.53
N LEU A 403 5.65 25.81 -17.59
CA LEU A 403 7.00 25.75 -17.00
C LEU A 403 7.98 26.68 -17.72
N ALA A 404 7.83 26.90 -19.03
CA ALA A 404 8.64 27.87 -19.78
C ALA A 404 8.50 29.32 -19.26
N VAL A 405 7.33 29.69 -18.74
CA VAL A 405 7.10 31.00 -18.09
C VAL A 405 7.64 31.04 -16.65
N VAL A 406 7.72 29.89 -15.95
CA VAL A 406 8.22 29.81 -14.56
C VAL A 406 9.75 29.74 -14.50
N HIS A 407 10.40 29.01 -15.42
CA HIS A 407 11.84 28.72 -15.38
C HIS A 407 12.61 29.48 -16.46
N ALA A 408 13.50 30.38 -16.04
CA ALA A 408 14.28 31.20 -16.95
C ALA A 408 15.22 30.32 -17.82
N GLY A 409 15.14 30.50 -19.15
CA GLY A 409 15.95 29.76 -20.12
C GLY A 409 15.29 28.49 -20.67
N ALA A 410 14.14 28.08 -20.13
CA ALA A 410 13.34 26.99 -20.70
C ALA A 410 12.69 27.41 -22.03
N PRO A 411 12.59 26.50 -23.03
CA PRO A 411 11.92 26.76 -24.30
C PRO A 411 10.39 26.69 -24.17
N SER A 412 9.69 27.68 -24.74
CA SER A 412 8.26 27.61 -25.08
C SER A 412 8.06 26.77 -26.36
N SER A 413 6.96 26.03 -26.46
CA SER A 413 6.75 25.02 -27.52
C SER A 413 5.30 24.87 -27.96
N ALA A 414 5.09 24.37 -29.18
CA ALA A 414 3.78 23.89 -29.66
C ALA A 414 3.64 22.35 -29.55
N GLU A 415 4.67 21.68 -29.05
CA GLU A 415 4.71 20.28 -28.62
C GLU A 415 4.86 20.30 -27.10
N ASP A 416 3.88 19.77 -26.37
CA ASP A 416 3.88 19.77 -24.90
C ASP A 416 5.00 18.88 -24.33
N TYR A 417 5.56 19.28 -23.19
CA TYR A 417 6.61 18.55 -22.45
C TYR A 417 7.85 18.20 -23.29
N LEU A 418 8.48 19.21 -23.89
CA LEU A 418 9.79 19.03 -24.52
C LEU A 418 10.89 18.76 -23.48
N PRO A 419 11.85 17.87 -23.76
CA PRO A 419 13.04 17.71 -22.92
C PRO A 419 13.95 18.95 -23.02
N TRP A 420 14.00 19.75 -21.96
CA TRP A 420 14.94 20.85 -21.81
C TRP A 420 16.16 20.38 -21.03
N ALA A 421 17.31 20.35 -21.71
CA ALA A 421 18.62 20.27 -21.06
C ALA A 421 18.89 21.60 -20.33
N ALA A 422 18.54 21.66 -19.06
CA ALA A 422 18.81 22.80 -18.20
C ALA A 422 20.31 22.87 -17.83
N PRO A 423 20.81 23.99 -17.28
CA PRO A 423 22.21 24.10 -16.90
C PRO A 423 22.59 23.02 -15.87
N GLU A 424 23.66 22.26 -16.14
CA GLU A 424 24.15 21.18 -15.27
C GLU A 424 24.57 21.68 -13.88
N ALA A 425 24.99 22.95 -13.77
CA ALA A 425 25.23 23.62 -12.49
C ALA A 425 23.96 23.95 -11.69
N GLU A 426 22.77 23.85 -12.32
CA GLU A 426 21.47 24.19 -11.74
C GLU A 426 20.51 23.00 -11.62
N ARG A 427 20.73 21.86 -12.29
CA ARG A 427 19.88 20.66 -12.23
C ARG A 427 20.69 19.35 -12.23
N ALA A 428 20.30 18.46 -11.32
CA ALA A 428 20.65 17.04 -11.29
C ALA A 428 19.47 16.25 -10.69
N GLY A 429 18.84 15.42 -11.52
CA GLY A 429 17.86 14.39 -11.17
C GLY A 429 16.67 14.80 -10.30
N LEU A 430 16.09 13.78 -9.64
CA LEU A 430 14.95 13.85 -8.72
C LEU A 430 15.07 15.00 -7.69
N LEU A 431 16.27 15.26 -7.17
CA LEU A 431 16.52 16.29 -6.16
C LEU A 431 16.16 17.70 -6.63
N THR A 432 16.24 17.94 -7.94
CA THR A 432 16.13 19.27 -8.54
C THR A 432 14.95 19.42 -9.49
N GLN A 433 14.10 18.39 -9.65
CA GLN A 433 12.90 18.50 -10.46
C GLN A 433 11.90 19.51 -9.85
N PRO A 434 11.26 20.38 -10.65
CA PRO A 434 10.36 21.43 -10.14
C PRO A 434 9.24 20.88 -9.25
N ALA A 435 8.64 19.74 -9.61
CA ALA A 435 7.59 19.08 -8.83
C ALA A 435 8.06 18.69 -7.42
N ILE A 436 9.20 18.01 -7.31
CA ILE A 436 9.79 17.58 -6.05
C ILE A 436 10.16 18.80 -5.18
N LEU A 437 10.79 19.81 -5.78
CA LEU A 437 11.12 21.07 -5.10
C LEU A 437 9.87 21.83 -4.61
N ALA A 438 8.73 21.70 -5.30
CA ALA A 438 7.45 22.27 -4.90
C ALA A 438 6.80 21.48 -3.75
N ILE A 439 6.70 20.14 -3.83
CA ILE A 439 6.16 19.27 -2.76
C ILE A 439 6.93 19.48 -1.45
N LEU A 440 8.27 19.55 -1.53
CA LEU A 440 9.18 19.69 -0.40
C LEU A 440 9.37 21.14 0.08
N ALA A 441 8.50 22.06 -0.33
CA ALA A 441 8.52 23.46 0.11
C ALA A 441 7.19 23.90 0.73
N ASN A 442 7.23 25.00 1.49
CA ASN A 442 6.03 25.64 2.02
C ASN A 442 5.31 26.44 0.91
N GLY A 443 4.23 27.16 1.25
CA GLY A 443 3.45 27.94 0.29
C GLY A 443 4.23 29.09 -0.38
N SER A 444 5.16 29.72 0.34
CA SER A 444 5.89 30.93 -0.10
C SER A 444 7.41 30.89 0.15
N GLN A 445 7.94 29.78 0.64
CA GLN A 445 9.35 29.60 1.00
C GLN A 445 9.77 28.14 0.92
N SER A 446 11.08 27.88 0.80
CA SER A 446 11.70 26.56 0.88
C SER A 446 11.46 25.87 2.25
N SER A 447 11.93 24.62 2.38
CA SER A 447 11.96 23.92 3.66
C SER A 447 13.14 22.93 3.71
N PRO A 448 14.27 23.30 4.34
CA PRO A 448 15.38 22.38 4.58
C PRO A 448 14.91 21.10 5.28
N ILE A 449 14.00 21.22 6.26
CA ILE A 449 13.43 20.08 6.99
C ILE A 449 12.81 19.05 6.02
N ARG A 450 11.87 19.47 5.16
CA ARG A 450 11.20 18.55 4.22
C ARG A 450 12.18 17.94 3.22
N ARG A 451 13.11 18.75 2.71
CA ARG A 451 14.11 18.33 1.70
C ARG A 451 15.12 17.33 2.26
N GLY A 452 15.61 17.56 3.49
CA GLY A 452 16.47 16.61 4.20
C GLY A 452 15.73 15.33 4.60
N LEU A 453 14.46 15.43 5.03
CA LEU A 453 13.63 14.26 5.35
C LEU A 453 13.36 13.39 4.10
N PHE A 454 13.11 13.99 2.93
CA PHE A 454 12.93 13.25 1.68
C PHE A 454 14.16 12.39 1.32
N VAL A 455 15.37 12.96 1.41
CA VAL A 455 16.61 12.22 1.16
C VAL A 455 16.78 11.08 2.19
N ARG A 456 16.53 11.35 3.47
CA ARG A 456 16.60 10.32 4.54
C ARG A 456 15.61 9.18 4.31
N ASP A 457 14.34 9.50 4.13
CA ASP A 457 13.24 8.54 4.08
C ASP A 457 13.20 7.80 2.74
N ARG A 458 13.17 8.52 1.61
CA ARG A 458 12.88 7.96 0.28
C ARG A 458 14.10 7.56 -0.56
N LEU A 459 15.28 8.09 -0.24
CA LEU A 459 16.52 7.73 -0.94
C LEU A 459 17.47 6.90 -0.07
N LEU A 460 17.46 7.05 1.26
CA LEU A 460 18.33 6.29 2.16
C LEU A 460 17.60 5.24 3.02
N CYS A 461 16.27 5.21 2.99
CA CYS A 461 15.44 4.31 3.81
C CYS A 461 15.84 4.40 5.30
N GLN A 462 16.00 5.63 5.78
CA GLN A 462 16.33 6.02 7.15
C GLN A 462 15.20 6.89 7.72
N PRO A 463 14.04 6.31 8.06
CA PRO A 463 12.91 7.06 8.59
C PRO A 463 13.30 7.74 9.91
N ILE A 464 13.21 9.07 9.96
CA ILE A 464 13.39 9.83 11.19
C ILE A 464 12.05 9.81 11.96
N PRO A 465 12.02 9.38 13.24
CA PRO A 465 10.77 9.37 14.00
C PRO A 465 10.22 10.79 14.20
N PRO A 466 8.89 10.95 14.31
CA PRO A 466 8.29 12.24 14.60
C PRO A 466 8.77 12.79 15.96
N PRO A 467 8.82 14.13 16.15
CA PRO A 467 9.17 14.71 17.44
C PRO A 467 8.18 14.30 18.53
N PRO A 468 8.61 14.15 19.79
CA PRO A 468 7.72 13.79 20.90
C PRO A 468 6.56 14.78 21.08
N ALA A 469 5.35 14.26 21.31
CA ALA A 469 4.12 15.04 21.31
C ALA A 469 3.99 16.05 22.47
N ASP A 470 4.86 15.98 23.47
CA ASP A 470 4.93 16.94 24.59
C ASP A 470 5.76 18.19 24.26
N VAL A 471 6.49 18.22 23.13
CA VAL A 471 7.36 19.33 22.76
C VAL A 471 6.57 20.46 22.09
N VAL A 472 5.88 21.26 22.92
CA VAL A 472 5.29 22.54 22.48
C VAL A 472 6.41 23.54 22.16
N ILE A 473 6.89 23.52 20.92
CA ILE A 473 7.75 24.57 20.37
C ILE A 473 6.86 25.77 20.01
N THR A 474 7.18 26.94 20.54
CA THR A 474 6.77 28.21 19.95
C THR A 474 8.02 28.81 19.29
N PRO A 475 8.20 28.68 17.97
CA PRO A 475 9.29 29.35 17.29
C PRO A 475 9.17 30.87 17.50
N PRO A 476 10.28 31.61 17.67
CA PRO A 476 10.23 33.05 17.55
C PRO A 476 9.79 33.44 16.12
N ASP A 477 9.19 34.62 15.97
CA ASP A 477 8.80 35.13 14.65
C ASP A 477 10.05 35.20 13.74
N PRO A 478 10.07 34.46 12.61
CA PRO A 478 11.25 34.41 11.75
C PRO A 478 11.52 35.78 11.12
N ASP A 479 12.76 36.28 11.21
CA ASP A 479 13.14 37.56 10.58
C ASP A 479 12.90 37.47 9.05
N PRO A 480 11.99 38.28 8.48
CA PRO A 480 11.65 38.20 7.06
C PRO A 480 12.76 38.70 6.13
N ASN A 481 13.86 39.24 6.67
CA ASN A 481 15.03 39.69 5.91
C ASN A 481 16.18 38.67 5.93
N ALA A 482 16.14 37.68 6.82
CA ALA A 482 17.19 36.66 6.94
C ALA A 482 17.05 35.58 5.87
N THR A 483 18.15 34.89 5.56
CA THR A 483 18.13 33.69 4.70
C THR A 483 17.41 32.52 5.39
N THR A 484 16.92 31.55 4.62
CA THR A 484 16.34 30.33 5.19
C THR A 484 17.34 29.54 6.03
N ARG A 485 18.64 29.58 5.71
CA ARG A 485 19.69 28.99 6.58
C ARG A 485 19.71 29.64 7.96
N GLU A 486 19.78 30.97 8.02
CA GLU A 486 19.78 31.72 9.30
C GLU A 486 18.48 31.51 10.10
N ARG A 487 17.33 31.49 9.42
CA ARG A 487 16.01 31.27 10.05
C ARG A 487 15.85 29.86 10.64
N PHE A 488 16.49 28.85 10.06
CA PHE A 488 16.37 27.47 10.54
C PHE A 488 17.49 27.04 11.50
N ALA A 489 18.63 27.73 11.52
CA ALA A 489 19.79 27.41 12.37
C ALA A 489 19.47 27.26 13.88
N GLU A 490 18.42 27.93 14.39
CA GLU A 490 17.97 27.79 15.78
C GLU A 490 17.56 26.36 16.14
N HIS A 491 17.01 25.58 15.20
CA HIS A 491 16.61 24.18 15.46
C HIS A 491 17.82 23.28 15.72
N THR A 492 18.90 23.46 14.96
CA THR A 492 20.17 22.76 15.17
C THR A 492 20.92 23.29 16.41
N ALA A 493 20.69 24.54 16.83
CA ALA A 493 21.28 25.12 18.05
C ALA A 493 20.53 24.77 19.35
N ASN A 494 19.25 24.38 19.27
CA ASN A 494 18.41 24.06 20.42
C ASN A 494 18.60 22.59 20.84
N GLU A 495 19.05 22.35 22.08
CA GLU A 495 19.35 21.01 22.61
C GLU A 495 18.18 20.00 22.48
N LYS A 496 16.92 20.46 22.49
CA LYS A 496 15.75 19.58 22.31
C LYS A 496 15.50 19.17 20.86
N CYS A 497 15.92 19.99 19.90
CA CYS A 497 15.60 19.83 18.47
C CYS A 497 16.81 19.26 17.71
N ALA A 498 18.03 19.60 18.12
CA ALA A 498 19.28 19.18 17.51
C ALA A 498 19.40 17.66 17.31
N GLY A 499 18.82 16.84 18.19
CA GLY A 499 18.86 15.38 18.10
C GLY A 499 18.29 14.78 16.80
N CYS A 500 17.32 15.45 16.17
CA CYS A 500 16.87 15.10 14.81
C CYS A 500 17.44 16.08 13.76
N HIS A 501 17.46 17.38 14.06
CA HIS A 501 17.83 18.40 13.10
C HIS A 501 19.28 18.31 12.59
N THR A 502 20.22 17.83 13.41
CA THR A 502 21.61 17.57 12.98
C THR A 502 21.73 16.49 11.88
N LEU A 503 20.71 15.66 11.70
CA LEU A 503 20.63 14.65 10.63
C LEU A 503 19.84 15.13 9.39
N ILE A 504 19.12 16.25 9.50
CA ILE A 504 18.16 16.73 8.48
C ILE A 504 18.62 18.06 7.86
N ASP A 505 18.81 19.10 8.69
CA ASP A 505 19.08 20.46 8.22
C ASP A 505 20.33 20.55 7.31
N PRO A 506 21.47 19.89 7.61
CA PRO A 506 22.67 19.93 6.76
C PRO A 506 22.47 19.29 5.38
N ILE A 507 21.49 18.39 5.22
CA ILE A 507 21.10 17.85 3.91
C ILE A 507 20.18 18.84 3.21
N GLY A 508 19.16 19.32 3.93
CA GLY A 508 18.17 20.27 3.43
C GLY A 508 18.74 21.59 2.92
N PHE A 509 19.82 22.09 3.51
CA PHE A 509 20.43 23.35 3.08
C PHE A 509 21.11 23.28 1.69
N GLY A 510 21.46 22.09 1.19
CA GLY A 510 21.99 21.93 -0.17
C GLY A 510 21.06 22.44 -1.27
N PHE A 511 19.76 22.45 -0.98
CA PHE A 511 18.71 22.84 -1.91
C PHE A 511 18.37 24.33 -1.84
N GLU A 512 19.07 25.16 -1.04
CA GLU A 512 18.66 26.56 -0.86
C GLU A 512 18.93 27.46 -2.06
N HIS A 513 19.61 26.99 -3.10
CA HIS A 513 19.54 27.61 -4.43
C HIS A 513 18.17 27.48 -5.13
N TYR A 514 17.20 26.74 -4.57
CA TYR A 514 15.85 26.59 -5.12
C TYR A 514 14.78 27.24 -4.23
N ASP A 515 13.88 28.03 -4.84
CA ASP A 515 12.70 28.59 -4.19
C ASP A 515 11.54 27.57 -4.04
N HIS A 516 10.36 28.02 -3.61
CA HIS A 516 9.17 27.19 -3.38
C HIS A 516 8.42 26.75 -4.65
N LEU A 517 8.83 27.25 -5.81
CA LEU A 517 8.39 26.87 -7.16
C LEU A 517 9.50 26.10 -7.90
N GLY A 518 10.61 25.78 -7.24
CA GLY A 518 11.75 25.08 -7.82
C GLY A 518 12.64 25.91 -8.75
N ARG A 519 12.54 27.25 -8.73
CA ARG A 519 13.37 28.14 -9.56
C ARG A 519 14.73 28.39 -8.91
N TRP A 520 15.78 28.52 -9.72
CA TRP A 520 17.13 28.84 -9.25
C TRP A 520 17.23 30.26 -8.69
N ARG A 521 18.08 30.46 -7.68
CA ARG A 521 18.42 31.75 -7.06
C ARG A 521 19.84 31.74 -6.48
N ASP A 522 20.58 32.82 -6.71
CA ASP A 522 21.89 33.06 -6.05
C ASP A 522 21.76 33.84 -4.73
N THR A 523 20.60 34.44 -4.49
CA THR A 523 20.31 35.27 -3.30
C THR A 523 18.92 35.02 -2.72
N GLU A 524 18.79 35.26 -1.42
CA GLU A 524 17.52 35.30 -0.69
C GLU A 524 17.43 36.63 0.06
N ASN A 525 16.32 37.37 -0.07
CA ASN A 525 16.14 38.68 0.58
C ASN A 525 17.25 39.73 0.30
N GLY A 526 18.04 39.53 -0.78
CA GLY A 526 19.20 40.36 -1.14
C GLY A 526 20.53 39.93 -0.50
N LEU A 527 20.54 38.85 0.29
CA LEU A 527 21.71 38.21 0.87
C LEU A 527 22.18 37.04 -0.02
N PRO A 528 23.49 36.75 -0.12
CA PRO A 528 23.97 35.57 -0.84
C PRO A 528 23.53 34.28 -0.14
N ILE A 529 23.23 33.25 -0.93
CA ILE A 529 22.90 31.93 -0.41
C ILE A 529 24.20 31.17 -0.05
N ASP A 530 24.18 30.52 1.10
CA ASP A 530 25.10 29.45 1.48
C ASP A 530 24.35 28.12 1.29
N ALA A 531 24.82 27.26 0.39
CA ALA A 531 24.28 25.94 0.11
C ALA A 531 25.20 24.79 0.58
N THR A 532 26.23 25.11 1.38
CA THR A 532 27.15 24.09 1.91
C THR A 532 26.46 23.19 2.90
N GLY A 533 26.58 21.88 2.72
CA GLY A 533 25.93 20.87 3.54
C GLY A 533 26.86 19.71 3.89
N ALA A 534 26.30 18.72 4.57
CA ALA A 534 27.01 17.48 4.87
C ALA A 534 26.05 16.30 4.93
N LEU A 535 26.41 15.21 4.24
CA LEU A 535 25.75 13.93 4.39
C LEU A 535 26.46 13.15 5.52
N THR A 536 25.69 12.72 6.52
CA THR A 536 26.20 12.14 7.77
C THR A 536 25.38 10.93 8.18
N TRP A 537 25.94 9.98 8.93
CA TRP A 537 25.22 8.81 9.43
C TRP A 537 24.48 8.05 8.31
N VAL A 538 25.19 7.63 7.26
CA VAL A 538 24.62 6.83 6.17
C VAL A 538 24.80 5.35 6.52
N GLN A 539 23.70 4.71 6.95
CA GLN A 539 23.75 3.36 7.50
C GLN A 539 24.19 2.33 6.43
N GLY A 540 25.33 1.70 6.69
CA GLY A 540 25.93 0.70 5.80
C GLY A 540 26.82 1.26 4.70
N ASP A 541 26.86 2.58 4.50
CA ASP A 541 27.66 3.23 3.45
C ASP A 541 28.34 4.53 3.96
N PRO A 542 29.45 4.40 4.71
CA PRO A 542 30.23 5.56 5.14
C PRO A 542 31.04 6.22 4.00
N ALA A 543 30.95 5.74 2.75
CA ALA A 543 31.64 6.36 1.61
C ALA A 543 30.81 7.50 0.99
N ALA A 544 29.47 7.43 1.09
CA ALA A 544 28.57 8.53 0.73
C ALA A 544 28.71 9.75 1.66
N GLU A 545 29.17 9.56 2.91
CA GLU A 545 29.31 10.62 3.91
C GLU A 545 30.34 11.71 3.53
N GLY A 546 30.13 12.92 4.04
CA GLY A 546 31.03 14.05 3.90
C GLY A 546 30.35 15.37 3.47
N PRO A 547 31.14 16.44 3.35
CA PRO A 547 30.65 17.75 2.93
C PRO A 547 30.34 17.79 1.44
N PHE A 548 29.42 18.67 1.05
CA PHE A 548 29.06 19.00 -0.32
C PHE A 548 28.66 20.47 -0.41
N ASP A 549 28.67 21.07 -1.60
CA ASP A 549 28.06 22.37 -1.88
C ASP A 549 26.94 22.26 -2.93
N GLY A 550 25.74 22.73 -2.58
CA GLY A 550 24.55 22.64 -3.44
C GLY A 550 23.95 21.24 -3.58
N ALA A 551 22.85 21.15 -4.32
CA ALA A 551 22.13 19.90 -4.56
C ALA A 551 22.83 19.00 -5.61
N ILE A 552 23.74 19.55 -6.43
CA ILE A 552 24.43 18.81 -7.49
C ILE A 552 25.47 17.86 -6.88
N GLU A 553 26.38 18.37 -6.02
CA GLU A 553 27.34 17.50 -5.31
C GLU A 553 26.64 16.52 -4.34
N LEU A 554 25.45 16.87 -3.84
CA LEU A 554 24.60 15.93 -3.08
C LEU A 554 24.02 14.82 -3.99
N ALA A 555 23.56 15.17 -5.19
CA ALA A 555 23.06 14.19 -6.16
C ALA A 555 24.16 13.21 -6.59
N ASP A 556 25.36 13.71 -6.90
CA ASP A 556 26.53 12.87 -7.22
C ASP A 556 26.86 11.87 -6.10
N ARG A 557 26.84 12.32 -4.84
CA ARG A 557 27.06 11.46 -3.66
C ARG A 557 26.00 10.38 -3.49
N LEU A 558 24.74 10.69 -3.79
CA LEU A 558 23.65 9.73 -3.71
C LEU A 558 23.65 8.76 -4.90
N ALA A 559 23.99 9.22 -6.10
CA ALA A 559 24.16 8.38 -7.29
C ALA A 559 25.30 7.37 -7.13
N ALA A 560 26.37 7.75 -6.43
CA ALA A 560 27.49 6.86 -6.10
C ALA A 560 27.22 5.90 -4.92
N SER A 561 26.06 5.98 -4.25
CA SER A 561 25.79 5.24 -3.01
C SER A 561 25.06 3.91 -3.22
N PRO A 562 25.67 2.75 -2.87
CA PRO A 562 24.97 1.46 -2.87
C PRO A 562 23.78 1.41 -1.89
N ARG A 563 23.76 2.27 -0.86
CA ARG A 563 22.62 2.38 0.06
C ARG A 563 21.39 2.97 -0.65
N VAL A 564 21.58 3.90 -1.59
CA VAL A 564 20.48 4.46 -2.38
C VAL A 564 19.91 3.41 -3.34
N ALA A 565 20.77 2.68 -4.06
CA ALA A 565 20.34 1.56 -4.89
C ALA A 565 19.57 0.50 -4.07
N SER A 566 20.04 0.19 -2.85
CA SER A 566 19.36 -0.74 -1.93
C SER A 566 17.99 -0.23 -1.48
N CYS A 567 17.85 1.08 -1.22
CA CYS A 567 16.57 1.67 -0.80
C CYS A 567 15.56 1.70 -1.95
N VAL A 568 15.98 2.04 -3.17
CA VAL A 568 15.14 2.00 -4.38
C VAL A 568 14.69 0.56 -4.66
N ALA A 569 15.59 -0.42 -4.51
CA ALA A 569 15.23 -1.84 -4.60
C ALA A 569 14.23 -2.28 -3.51
N GLU A 570 14.38 -1.80 -2.27
CA GLU A 570 13.44 -2.10 -1.20
C GLU A 570 12.05 -1.48 -1.44
N HIS A 571 11.98 -0.23 -1.93
CA HIS A 571 10.72 0.40 -2.33
C HIS A 571 10.02 -0.40 -3.44
N TRP A 572 10.72 -0.77 -4.51
CA TRP A 572 10.15 -1.58 -5.59
C TRP A 572 9.71 -2.97 -5.12
N TYR A 573 10.48 -3.64 -4.26
CA TYR A 573 10.11 -4.93 -3.68
C TYR A 573 8.85 -4.83 -2.79
N ARG A 574 8.74 -3.80 -1.94
CA ARG A 574 7.54 -3.54 -1.13
C ARG A 574 6.30 -3.32 -2.00
N PHE A 575 6.40 -2.56 -3.09
CA PHE A 575 5.31 -2.34 -4.04
C PHE A 575 4.92 -3.64 -4.77
N ALA A 576 5.91 -4.40 -5.25
CA ALA A 576 5.72 -5.67 -5.94
C ALA A 576 4.99 -6.69 -5.07
N MET A 577 5.47 -6.88 -3.84
CA MET A 577 4.92 -7.86 -2.89
C MET A 577 3.65 -7.36 -2.19
N GLY A 578 3.50 -6.05 -1.98
CA GLY A 578 2.36 -5.42 -1.31
C GLY A 578 2.25 -5.71 0.17
N ARG A 579 3.38 -5.72 0.88
CA ARG A 579 3.49 -5.94 2.33
C ARG A 579 4.82 -5.41 2.85
N GLY A 580 5.01 -5.46 4.17
CA GLY A 580 6.28 -5.14 4.81
C GLY A 580 7.43 -6.09 4.46
N THR A 581 8.65 -5.63 4.71
CA THR A 581 9.93 -6.32 4.50
C THR A 581 10.54 -6.85 5.82
N SER A 582 9.67 -7.10 6.81
CA SER A 582 10.04 -7.41 8.20
C SER A 582 10.27 -8.90 8.49
N ALA A 583 9.92 -9.81 7.58
CA ALA A 583 10.22 -11.23 7.76
C ALA A 583 11.71 -11.51 7.43
N PRO A 584 12.43 -12.38 8.17
CA PRO A 584 13.84 -12.69 7.88
C PRO A 584 14.11 -13.11 6.43
N ALA A 585 13.18 -13.87 5.83
CA ALA A 585 13.21 -14.28 4.44
C ALA A 585 13.24 -13.10 3.44
N ASP A 586 12.62 -11.96 3.75
CA ASP A 586 12.69 -10.77 2.88
C ASP A 586 14.09 -10.17 2.87
N GLY A 587 14.85 -10.25 3.97
CA GLY A 587 16.24 -9.79 4.03
C GLY A 587 17.15 -10.50 3.02
N CYS A 588 16.96 -11.80 2.85
CA CYS A 588 17.65 -12.60 1.83
C CYS A 588 17.23 -12.20 0.41
N ASN A 589 15.92 -12.07 0.14
CA ASN A 589 15.43 -11.66 -1.17
C ASN A 589 15.90 -10.26 -1.55
N LEU A 590 15.81 -9.28 -0.63
CA LEU A 590 16.30 -7.92 -0.82
C LEU A 590 17.80 -7.86 -1.08
N THR A 591 18.59 -8.69 -0.40
CA THR A 591 20.05 -8.78 -0.61
C THR A 591 20.36 -9.29 -2.02
N GLN A 592 19.64 -10.30 -2.51
CA GLN A 592 19.77 -10.81 -3.87
C GLN A 592 19.33 -9.77 -4.92
N VAL A 593 18.16 -9.15 -4.71
CA VAL A 593 17.56 -8.17 -5.63
C VAL A 593 18.39 -6.89 -5.73
N SER A 594 18.80 -6.33 -4.59
CA SER A 594 19.70 -5.16 -4.54
C SER A 594 21.08 -5.48 -5.13
N GLY A 595 21.63 -6.67 -4.85
CA GLY A 595 22.88 -7.12 -5.44
C GLY A 595 22.83 -7.21 -6.97
N ALA A 596 21.72 -7.72 -7.53
CA ALA A 596 21.50 -7.75 -8.97
C ALA A 596 21.36 -6.34 -9.57
N PHE A 597 20.58 -5.45 -8.94
CA PHE A 597 20.39 -4.07 -9.38
C PHE A 597 21.69 -3.26 -9.39
N VAL A 598 22.52 -3.40 -8.36
CA VAL A 598 23.85 -2.77 -8.30
C VAL A 598 24.81 -3.37 -9.33
N ALA A 599 24.77 -4.69 -9.54
CA ALA A 599 25.58 -5.35 -10.58
C ALA A 599 25.17 -4.96 -12.01
N ALA A 600 23.89 -4.63 -12.22
CA ALA A 600 23.35 -4.07 -13.46
C ALA A 600 23.59 -2.55 -13.61
N GLY A 601 24.34 -1.93 -12.69
CA GLY A 601 24.66 -0.50 -12.75
C GLY A 601 23.49 0.45 -12.44
N GLY A 602 22.40 -0.06 -11.86
CA GLY A 602 21.19 0.72 -11.58
C GLY A 602 20.12 0.66 -12.68
N ASP A 603 20.18 -0.30 -13.60
CA ASP A 603 19.12 -0.56 -14.59
C ASP A 603 17.81 -1.02 -13.89
N VAL A 604 16.71 -0.28 -14.12
CA VAL A 604 15.41 -0.55 -13.50
C VAL A 604 14.72 -1.77 -14.11
N THR A 605 14.95 -2.07 -15.39
CA THR A 605 14.45 -3.31 -16.04
C THR A 605 15.04 -4.53 -15.35
N GLU A 606 16.34 -4.53 -15.06
CA GLU A 606 17.02 -5.63 -14.36
C GLU A 606 16.58 -5.73 -12.89
N LEU A 607 16.24 -4.62 -12.23
CA LEU A 607 15.63 -4.65 -10.88
C LEU A 607 14.26 -5.35 -10.89
N LEU A 608 13.38 -4.99 -11.82
CA LEU A 608 12.05 -5.60 -11.93
C LEU A 608 12.15 -7.10 -12.29
N VAL A 609 13.08 -7.47 -13.17
CA VAL A 609 13.40 -8.87 -13.49
C VAL A 609 13.97 -9.61 -12.27
N ALA A 610 14.87 -9.00 -11.49
CA ALA A 610 15.41 -9.60 -10.27
C ALA A 610 14.32 -9.87 -9.23
N ILE A 611 13.37 -8.96 -9.06
CA ILE A 611 12.19 -9.15 -8.19
C ILE A 611 11.36 -10.34 -8.68
N VAL A 612 11.07 -10.45 -9.98
CA VAL A 612 10.34 -11.59 -10.57
C VAL A 612 11.05 -12.93 -10.37
N ARG A 613 12.39 -12.95 -10.43
CA ARG A 613 13.21 -14.16 -10.23
C ARG A 613 13.39 -14.55 -8.77
N SER A 614 13.08 -13.66 -7.82
CA SER A 614 13.23 -13.90 -6.37
C SER A 614 12.34 -15.03 -5.85
N ASP A 615 12.71 -15.63 -4.71
CA ASP A 615 11.96 -16.73 -4.13
C ASP A 615 10.62 -16.26 -3.53
N ALA A 616 10.57 -15.06 -2.94
CA ALA A 616 9.34 -14.50 -2.43
C ALA A 616 8.29 -14.24 -3.54
N PHE A 617 8.73 -13.96 -4.77
CA PHE A 617 7.85 -13.83 -5.93
C PHE A 617 7.37 -15.19 -6.47
N ARG A 618 8.19 -16.25 -6.33
CA ARG A 618 7.98 -17.57 -6.97
C ARG A 618 7.39 -18.66 -6.07
N PHE A 619 7.49 -18.51 -4.76
CA PHE A 619 7.05 -19.47 -3.76
C PHE A 619 6.12 -18.81 -2.72
N ARG A 620 5.52 -19.63 -1.87
CA ARG A 620 4.86 -19.23 -0.62
C ARG A 620 5.32 -20.13 0.54
N PRO A 621 5.19 -19.72 1.81
CA PRO A 621 5.49 -20.61 2.93
C PRO A 621 4.50 -21.79 2.96
N GLY A 622 4.98 -22.96 3.36
CA GLY A 622 4.12 -24.12 3.62
C GLY A 622 3.44 -24.03 4.98
N THR A 623 2.13 -24.28 5.03
CA THR A 623 1.40 -24.39 6.30
C THR A 623 1.65 -25.77 6.92
N PRO A 624 2.04 -25.87 8.21
CA PRO A 624 2.01 -27.14 8.92
C PRO A 624 0.54 -27.54 9.12
N TRP A 625 0.10 -28.59 8.42
CA TRP A 625 -1.25 -29.12 8.56
C TRP A 625 -1.46 -29.71 9.96
N VAL A 626 -2.21 -29.01 10.80
CA VAL A 626 -2.75 -29.55 12.05
C VAL A 626 -4.16 -30.07 11.76
N PRO A 627 -4.44 -31.37 11.91
CA PRO A 627 -5.81 -31.87 11.80
C PRO A 627 -6.66 -31.24 12.91
N PRO A 628 -7.88 -30.74 12.61
CA PRO A 628 -8.82 -30.40 13.68
C PRO A 628 -9.15 -31.65 14.48
N GLU A 629 -9.12 -31.55 15.81
CA GLU A 629 -9.52 -32.68 16.67
C GLU A 629 -10.98 -33.07 16.41
N PRO A 630 -11.37 -34.34 16.66
CA PRO A 630 -12.74 -34.78 16.50
C PRO A 630 -13.69 -33.99 17.42
N VAL A 631 -14.55 -33.18 16.82
CA VAL A 631 -15.53 -32.34 17.55
C VAL A 631 -16.40 -33.22 18.44
N ASP A 632 -16.47 -32.91 19.73
CA ASP A 632 -17.36 -33.59 20.68
C ASP A 632 -18.80 -33.13 20.44
N GLU A 633 -19.62 -33.99 19.82
CA GLU A 633 -21.05 -33.76 19.56
C GLU A 633 -21.89 -33.59 20.84
N SER A 634 -21.30 -33.70 22.04
CA SER A 634 -21.97 -33.46 23.33
C SER A 634 -21.78 -32.05 23.92
N ASP A 635 -20.99 -31.16 23.28
CA ASP A 635 -20.84 -29.76 23.73
C ASP A 635 -22.17 -28.96 23.58
N PRO A 636 -22.77 -28.47 24.69
CA PRO A 636 -23.98 -27.65 24.63
C PRO A 636 -23.80 -26.30 23.94
N ALA A 637 -22.57 -25.80 23.73
CA ALA A 637 -22.32 -24.54 23.04
C ALA A 637 -22.72 -24.57 21.55
N LEU A 638 -22.81 -25.76 20.94
CA LEU A 638 -23.21 -25.94 19.54
C LEU A 638 -24.73 -26.10 19.34
N VAL A 639 -25.53 -26.07 20.41
CA VAL A 639 -26.99 -26.16 20.33
C VAL A 639 -27.57 -24.77 20.05
N ILE A 640 -27.90 -24.50 18.78
CA ILE A 640 -28.58 -23.26 18.36
C ILE A 640 -29.85 -23.06 19.20
N PRO A 641 -29.98 -21.95 19.97
CA PRO A 641 -31.17 -21.70 20.78
C PRO A 641 -32.38 -21.44 19.89
N THR A 642 -33.49 -22.13 20.17
CA THR A 642 -34.78 -21.84 19.52
C THR A 642 -35.23 -20.41 19.85
N PRO A 643 -35.81 -19.66 18.89
CA PRO A 643 -36.16 -18.25 19.11
C PRO A 643 -37.13 -18.08 20.28
N VAL A 644 -36.78 -17.17 21.19
CA VAL A 644 -37.61 -16.80 22.35
C VAL A 644 -38.83 -16.00 21.86
N PRO A 645 -40.05 -16.26 22.37
CA PRO A 645 -41.21 -15.42 22.06
C PRO A 645 -41.01 -14.00 22.60
N THR A 646 -41.19 -13.00 21.76
CA THR A 646 -41.16 -11.58 22.16
C THR A 646 -42.33 -11.24 23.07
N GLU A 647 -42.08 -10.84 24.32
CA GLU A 647 -43.04 -10.03 25.07
C GLU A 647 -43.02 -8.60 24.53
N GLU A 648 -44.21 -8.01 24.31
CA GLU A 648 -44.33 -6.62 23.85
C GLU A 648 -43.95 -5.65 24.97
N LEU A 649 -42.90 -4.86 24.75
CA LEU A 649 -42.71 -3.61 25.49
C LEU A 649 -43.74 -2.57 25.01
N PRO A 650 -44.29 -1.73 25.91
CA PRO A 650 -45.34 -0.78 25.55
C PRO A 650 -44.80 0.30 24.59
N PRO A 651 -45.58 0.73 23.58
CA PRO A 651 -45.13 1.72 22.62
C PRO A 651 -44.97 3.11 23.26
N ILE A 652 -43.94 3.84 22.84
CA ILE A 652 -43.75 5.25 23.19
C ILE A 652 -44.57 6.09 22.20
N GLU A 653 -45.59 6.80 22.69
CA GLU A 653 -46.37 7.74 21.87
C GLU A 653 -45.56 9.01 21.60
N VAL A 654 -44.97 9.12 20.41
CA VAL A 654 -44.41 10.38 19.89
C VAL A 654 -45.55 11.23 19.28
N PRO A 655 -45.75 12.50 19.68
CA PRO A 655 -46.82 13.33 19.14
C PRO A 655 -46.57 13.72 17.67
N PRO A 656 -47.53 13.53 16.75
CA PRO A 656 -47.37 13.95 15.37
C PRO A 656 -47.58 15.47 15.23
N GLY A 657 -46.51 16.24 15.04
CA GLY A 657 -46.61 17.67 14.73
C GLY A 657 -45.33 18.49 14.73
N ASP A 658 -44.30 18.10 15.49
CA ASP A 658 -43.03 18.82 15.55
C ASP A 658 -42.13 18.52 14.33
N PRO A 659 -41.28 19.46 13.89
CA PRO A 659 -40.33 19.23 12.81
C PRO A 659 -39.27 18.19 13.22
N ILE A 660 -38.75 17.45 12.23
CA ILE A 660 -37.65 16.49 12.43
C ILE A 660 -36.46 17.24 13.06
N PRO A 661 -35.81 16.71 14.12
CA PRO A 661 -34.63 17.34 14.70
C PRO A 661 -33.54 17.48 13.65
N THR A 662 -32.97 18.67 13.49
CA THR A 662 -32.00 18.95 12.42
C THR A 662 -30.56 18.67 12.80
N SER A 663 -30.31 18.06 13.97
CA SER A 663 -28.98 17.89 14.57
C SER A 663 -28.89 16.52 15.25
N PRO A 664 -27.69 15.97 15.56
CA PRO A 664 -27.52 14.58 15.89
C PRO A 664 -28.11 14.21 17.26
N ILE A 665 -28.51 12.94 17.40
CA ILE A 665 -29.00 12.37 18.66
C ILE A 665 -28.19 11.12 19.00
N GLY A 666 -27.98 10.86 20.30
CA GLY A 666 -27.23 9.70 20.74
C GLY A 666 -27.05 9.60 22.25
N PHE A 667 -26.60 8.45 22.71
CA PHE A 667 -26.48 8.10 24.12
C PHE A 667 -25.19 7.33 24.40
N TRP A 668 -24.57 7.58 25.55
CA TRP A 668 -23.42 6.82 26.04
C TRP A 668 -23.87 5.69 26.98
N ASP A 669 -23.84 4.45 26.48
CA ASP A 669 -24.29 3.26 27.21
C ASP A 669 -23.34 2.88 28.37
N SER A 670 -22.04 2.66 28.09
CA SER A 670 -21.12 2.08 29.09
C SER A 670 -19.65 2.47 28.91
N VAL A 671 -18.88 2.31 29.99
CA VAL A 671 -17.43 2.13 29.97
C VAL A 671 -17.11 0.97 30.90
N GLN A 672 -16.23 0.08 30.47
CA GLN A 672 -15.88 -1.17 31.17
C GLN A 672 -14.50 -1.04 31.84
N ASP A 673 -14.20 -1.92 32.81
CA ASP A 673 -12.93 -1.90 33.57
C ASP A 673 -11.67 -2.18 32.73
N ASN A 674 -11.81 -2.57 31.46
CA ASN A 674 -10.72 -2.64 30.48
C ASN A 674 -10.62 -1.40 29.58
N GLY A 675 -11.28 -0.30 29.93
CA GLY A 675 -11.28 0.95 29.16
C GLY A 675 -12.23 0.97 27.96
N LEU A 676 -13.00 -0.09 27.72
CA LEU A 676 -13.85 -0.26 26.55
C LEU A 676 -15.17 0.53 26.72
N VAL A 677 -15.32 1.60 25.92
CA VAL A 677 -16.49 2.48 25.86
C VAL A 677 -17.45 1.98 24.78
N SER A 678 -18.77 2.11 25.02
CA SER A 678 -19.81 1.81 24.03
C SER A 678 -20.98 2.79 24.11
N GLY A 679 -21.63 3.05 22.97
CA GLY A 679 -22.85 3.86 22.89
C GLY A 679 -23.51 3.79 21.52
N TRP A 680 -24.33 4.79 21.20
CA TRP A 680 -24.88 5.00 19.85
C TRP A 680 -25.07 6.48 19.53
N ALA A 681 -25.01 6.83 18.25
CA ALA A 681 -25.35 8.15 17.71
C ALA A 681 -25.85 8.03 16.26
N LEU A 682 -26.79 8.91 15.87
CA LEU A 682 -27.30 9.03 14.51
C LEU A 682 -27.77 10.46 14.24
N ASP A 683 -27.79 10.86 12.97
CA ASP A 683 -28.40 12.12 12.55
C ASP A 683 -29.81 11.87 12.00
N PRO A 684 -30.89 12.42 12.60
CA PRO A 684 -32.25 12.28 12.07
C PRO A 684 -32.45 12.90 10.68
N ASN A 685 -31.55 13.78 10.23
CA ASN A 685 -31.56 14.37 8.88
C ASN A 685 -30.77 13.51 7.86
N GLN A 686 -29.75 12.78 8.30
CA GLN A 686 -28.94 11.85 7.51
C GLN A 686 -28.84 10.46 8.18
N PRO A 687 -29.97 9.73 8.34
CA PRO A 687 -30.05 8.50 9.13
C PRO A 687 -29.39 7.26 8.48
N SER A 688 -28.56 7.46 7.46
CA SER A 688 -27.75 6.43 6.80
C SER A 688 -26.25 6.78 6.78
N TYR A 689 -25.85 7.85 7.48
CA TYR A 689 -24.46 8.29 7.56
C TYR A 689 -23.82 7.87 8.89
N GLU A 690 -22.59 7.38 8.82
CA GLU A 690 -21.72 7.15 9.96
C GLU A 690 -21.39 8.49 10.64
N LEU A 691 -21.60 8.61 11.95
CA LEU A 691 -21.20 9.83 12.67
C LEU A 691 -19.86 9.65 13.38
N PHE A 692 -18.97 10.64 13.23
CA PHE A 692 -17.76 10.72 14.04
C PHE A 692 -18.09 11.12 15.48
N ILE A 693 -17.49 10.43 16.44
CA ILE A 693 -17.55 10.74 17.86
C ILE A 693 -16.25 11.44 18.26
N VAL A 694 -16.31 12.76 18.49
CA VAL A 694 -15.20 13.47 19.13
C VAL A 694 -15.12 13.02 20.58
N VAL A 695 -14.01 12.36 20.90
CA VAL A 695 -13.69 11.86 22.25
C VAL A 695 -12.78 12.86 22.93
N ARG A 696 -13.10 13.22 24.18
CA ARG A 696 -12.25 14.08 25.02
C ARG A 696 -12.08 13.49 26.41
N VAL A 697 -10.84 13.34 26.84
CA VAL A 697 -10.48 12.93 28.21
C VAL A 697 -9.92 14.15 28.94
N ASP A 698 -10.54 14.52 30.06
CA ASP A 698 -10.20 15.70 30.88
C ASP A 698 -10.09 17.02 30.08
N GLY A 699 -10.87 17.11 29.00
CA GLY A 699 -10.91 18.26 28.08
C GLY A 699 -9.87 18.23 26.96
N GLN A 700 -8.96 17.26 26.94
CA GLN A 700 -8.06 17.02 25.79
C GLN A 700 -8.72 16.08 24.79
N THR A 701 -8.74 16.49 23.52
CA THR A 701 -9.27 15.67 22.42
C THR A 701 -8.35 14.47 22.15
N VAL A 702 -8.95 13.29 21.95
CA VAL A 702 -8.26 12.05 21.61
C VAL A 702 -8.61 11.68 20.16
N GLU A 703 -7.59 11.40 19.36
CA GLU A 703 -7.69 10.97 17.96
C GLU A 703 -7.02 9.60 17.78
N PRO A 704 -7.44 8.78 16.78
CA PRO A 704 -8.49 9.05 15.80
C PRO A 704 -9.91 9.01 16.40
N TYR A 705 -10.85 9.69 15.75
CA TYR A 705 -12.26 9.70 16.17
C TYR A 705 -12.96 8.37 15.85
N PRO A 706 -13.53 7.67 16.85
CA PRO A 706 -14.40 6.53 16.62
C PRO A 706 -15.63 6.91 15.79
N ARG A 707 -16.19 5.94 15.07
CA ARG A 707 -17.43 6.13 14.31
C ARG A 707 -18.61 5.44 15.01
N ALA A 708 -19.81 5.93 14.71
CA ALA A 708 -21.05 5.19 14.85
C ALA A 708 -21.27 4.39 13.54
N ASP A 709 -20.81 3.14 13.55
CA ASP A 709 -20.72 2.22 12.41
C ASP A 709 -21.10 0.76 12.78
N LEU A 710 -21.55 0.51 14.02
CA LEU A 710 -21.89 -0.82 14.53
C LEU A 710 -23.41 -1.07 14.56
N PRO A 711 -23.89 -2.30 14.25
CA PRO A 711 -25.31 -2.59 14.20
C PRO A 711 -25.99 -2.47 15.57
N ARG A 712 -27.04 -1.64 15.61
CA ARG A 712 -27.93 -1.46 16.77
C ARG A 712 -29.40 -1.64 16.39
N PRO A 713 -29.86 -2.88 16.13
CA PRO A 713 -31.26 -3.15 15.77
C PRO A 713 -32.26 -2.67 16.83
N ASP A 714 -31.85 -2.60 18.10
CA ASP A 714 -32.60 -2.04 19.22
C ASP A 714 -32.81 -0.52 19.07
N VAL A 715 -31.76 0.23 18.70
CA VAL A 715 -31.85 1.66 18.42
C VAL A 715 -32.73 1.89 17.20
N ASN A 716 -32.51 1.12 16.12
CA ASN A 716 -33.28 1.23 14.88
C ASN A 716 -34.78 0.97 15.10
N GLN A 717 -35.12 -0.03 15.92
CA GLN A 717 -36.49 -0.35 16.30
C GLN A 717 -37.15 0.75 17.14
N VAL A 718 -36.40 1.43 18.01
CA VAL A 718 -36.91 2.49 18.89
C VAL A 718 -37.01 3.85 18.21
N THR A 719 -36.06 4.19 17.32
CA THR A 719 -36.03 5.49 16.64
C THR A 719 -36.76 5.50 15.31
N GLY A 720 -36.92 4.34 14.66
CA GLY A 720 -37.49 4.21 13.32
C GLY A 720 -36.50 4.50 12.18
N TYR A 721 -35.26 4.85 12.50
CA TYR A 721 -34.17 5.03 11.55
C TYR A 721 -33.44 3.71 11.27
N VAL A 722 -32.89 3.55 10.08
CA VAL A 722 -32.28 2.28 9.63
C VAL A 722 -30.85 2.55 9.13
N GLY A 723 -29.89 2.21 9.99
CA GLY A 723 -28.45 2.22 9.72
C GLY A 723 -27.71 1.59 10.89
N ASP A 724 -26.37 1.61 10.85
CA ASP A 724 -25.54 1.04 11.92
C ASP A 724 -25.06 2.16 12.85
N HIS A 725 -25.86 2.41 13.91
CA HIS A 725 -25.75 3.62 14.74
C HIS A 725 -24.92 3.44 16.03
N GLY A 726 -24.37 2.26 16.31
CA GLY A 726 -23.58 1.98 17.50
C GLY A 726 -22.12 2.39 17.35
N PHE A 727 -21.47 2.81 18.44
CA PHE A 727 -20.02 3.01 18.48
C PHE A 727 -19.38 2.22 19.62
N ARG A 728 -18.12 1.79 19.43
CA ARG A 728 -17.34 1.11 20.47
C ARG A 728 -15.84 1.35 20.27
N PHE A 729 -15.12 1.72 21.33
CA PHE A 729 -13.68 2.00 21.28
C PHE A 729 -13.00 1.78 22.64
N VAL A 730 -11.69 1.59 22.67
CA VAL A 730 -10.90 1.52 23.91
C VAL A 730 -10.29 2.89 24.20
N LEU A 731 -10.35 3.32 25.45
CA LEU A 731 -9.70 4.55 25.92
C LEU A 731 -8.16 4.44 25.89
N PRO A 732 -7.43 5.55 25.66
CA PRO A 732 -5.97 5.52 25.65
C PRO A 732 -5.43 5.11 27.03
N SER A 733 -4.27 4.45 27.07
CA SER A 733 -3.66 3.93 28.32
C SER A 733 -3.41 5.01 29.38
N SER A 734 -3.24 6.27 28.98
CA SER A 734 -3.17 7.44 29.87
C SER A 734 -4.45 7.72 30.66
N ALA A 735 -5.59 7.16 30.21
CA ALA A 735 -6.90 7.24 30.85
C ALA A 735 -7.29 5.94 31.58
N LEU A 736 -6.37 4.97 31.65
CA LEU A 736 -6.51 3.68 32.34
C LEU A 736 -5.62 3.61 33.61
N ASP A 737 -5.29 4.78 34.18
CA ASP A 737 -4.21 4.93 35.17
C ASP A 737 -4.66 4.75 36.65
N GLY A 738 -5.85 4.17 36.84
CA GLY A 738 -6.52 3.98 38.12
C GLY A 738 -7.20 5.22 38.72
N LYS A 739 -7.12 6.40 38.08
CA LYS A 739 -7.73 7.66 38.58
C LYS A 739 -9.09 7.94 37.95
N ALA A 740 -9.76 8.94 38.52
CA ALA A 740 -11.01 9.46 38.02
C ALA A 740 -10.77 10.50 36.91
N HIS A 741 -11.17 10.15 35.69
CA HIS A 741 -11.09 10.98 34.48
C HIS A 741 -12.48 11.42 34.03
N THR A 742 -12.58 12.55 33.34
CA THR A 742 -13.83 13.04 32.76
C THR A 742 -13.86 12.74 31.26
N LEU A 743 -14.79 11.90 30.81
CA LEU A 743 -15.01 11.65 29.39
C LEU A 743 -16.13 12.56 28.86
N GLU A 744 -15.84 13.31 27.81
CA GLU A 744 -16.79 14.06 27.00
C GLU A 744 -16.85 13.40 25.60
N LEU A 745 -18.05 12.98 25.21
CA LEU A 745 -18.37 12.43 23.89
C LEU A 745 -19.31 13.40 23.16
N ILE A 746 -18.99 13.70 21.90
CA ILE A 746 -19.73 14.64 21.04
C ILE A 746 -19.89 14.00 19.66
N ALA A 747 -21.12 13.85 19.17
CA ALA A 747 -21.38 13.50 17.77
C ALA A 747 -21.15 14.73 16.87
N VAL A 748 -20.39 14.53 15.80
CA VAL A 748 -20.19 15.52 14.74
C VAL A 748 -21.40 15.53 13.82
N ASP A 749 -21.93 16.72 13.52
CA ASP A 749 -22.93 16.92 12.48
C ASP A 749 -22.23 17.04 11.12
N VAL A 750 -22.82 16.45 10.09
CA VAL A 750 -22.27 16.41 8.71
C VAL A 750 -22.99 17.38 7.74
N GLY A 751 -23.85 18.25 8.27
CA GLY A 751 -24.54 19.32 7.55
C GLY A 751 -24.29 20.72 8.14
N ASP A 752 -25.28 21.60 8.04
CA ASP A 752 -25.24 22.99 8.54
C ASP A 752 -25.57 23.12 10.05
N SER A 753 -25.63 22.01 10.80
CA SER A 753 -26.07 21.99 12.20
C SER A 753 -24.90 21.95 13.20
N PRO A 754 -25.12 22.32 14.47
CA PRO A 754 -24.08 22.24 15.48
C PRO A 754 -23.88 20.81 15.99
N ASN A 755 -22.62 20.39 16.14
CA ASN A 755 -22.22 19.14 16.81
C ASN A 755 -22.88 18.99 18.18
N VAL A 756 -23.40 17.79 18.50
CA VAL A 756 -24.18 17.53 19.71
C VAL A 756 -23.42 16.64 20.70
N GLN A 757 -23.22 17.15 21.91
CA GLN A 757 -22.73 16.38 23.05
C GLN A 757 -23.73 15.26 23.41
N LEU A 758 -23.26 14.02 23.49
CA LEU A 758 -24.14 12.86 23.67
C LEU A 758 -24.89 12.86 25.00
N VAL A 759 -26.08 12.28 25.04
CA VAL A 759 -26.83 12.13 26.29
C VAL A 759 -26.08 11.15 27.20
N GLY A 760 -25.78 11.60 28.42
CA GLY A 760 -24.90 10.89 29.36
C GLY A 760 -23.44 11.38 29.36
N SER A 761 -23.06 12.31 28.47
CA SER A 761 -21.78 13.02 28.43
C SER A 761 -21.95 14.48 28.94
N PRO A 762 -20.92 15.10 29.56
CA PRO A 762 -19.71 14.45 30.06
C PRO A 762 -19.99 13.66 31.35
N LYS A 763 -19.12 12.70 31.67
CA LYS A 763 -19.23 11.87 32.88
C LYS A 763 -17.84 11.56 33.42
N THR A 764 -17.69 11.63 34.73
CA THR A 764 -16.50 11.09 35.38
C THR A 764 -16.59 9.57 35.44
N PHE A 765 -15.53 8.90 35.01
CA PHE A 765 -15.32 7.46 35.15
C PHE A 765 -13.98 7.21 35.86
N GLN A 766 -13.80 6.01 36.40
CA GLN A 766 -12.54 5.56 36.99
C GLN A 766 -12.42 4.08 36.66
N VAL A 767 -11.30 3.68 36.07
CA VAL A 767 -10.97 2.25 35.89
C VAL A 767 -10.57 1.69 37.26
N SER A 768 -11.11 0.54 37.65
CA SER A 768 -11.08 0.07 39.04
C SER A 768 -9.76 -0.57 39.49
N SER A 769 -8.88 -0.92 38.56
CA SER A 769 -7.54 -1.47 38.81
C SER A 769 -6.62 -1.22 37.59
N ALA A 770 -5.34 -0.96 37.83
CA ALA A 770 -4.36 -0.67 36.79
C ALA A 770 -3.58 -1.93 36.37
N LEU A 771 -3.79 -2.38 35.13
CA LEU A 771 -3.28 -3.68 34.65
C LEU A 771 -1.75 -3.86 34.79
N PRO A 772 -1.28 -5.12 35.01
CA PRO A 772 0.14 -5.46 35.07
C PRO A 772 0.95 -5.01 33.85
N ARG A 773 2.18 -4.58 34.11
CA ARG A 773 3.15 -4.12 33.10
C ARG A 773 4.41 -4.97 33.15
N GLY A 774 5.10 -5.17 32.03
CA GLY A 774 6.36 -5.91 32.00
C GLY A 774 7.01 -5.95 30.62
N PHE A 775 8.22 -6.52 30.58
CA PHE A 775 8.93 -6.85 29.34
C PHE A 775 9.66 -8.21 29.43
N VAL A 776 9.72 -8.96 28.33
CA VAL A 776 10.51 -10.19 28.17
C VAL A 776 11.91 -9.85 27.66
N ASP A 777 12.86 -9.57 28.57
CA ASP A 777 14.23 -9.16 28.21
C ASP A 777 14.93 -10.21 27.34
N VAL A 778 14.80 -11.51 27.65
CA VAL A 778 15.50 -12.59 26.92
C VAL A 778 14.72 -13.91 26.95
N VAL A 779 14.80 -14.66 25.85
CA VAL A 779 14.51 -16.09 25.80
C VAL A 779 15.68 -16.76 25.07
N SER A 780 16.44 -17.63 25.74
CA SER A 780 17.68 -18.20 25.21
C SER A 780 18.03 -19.51 25.89
N GLY A 781 18.43 -20.52 25.11
CA GLY A 781 18.60 -21.89 25.59
C GLY A 781 17.35 -22.35 26.37
N ALA A 782 17.55 -22.96 27.54
CA ALA A 782 16.45 -23.39 28.41
C ALA A 782 15.91 -22.30 29.38
N THR A 783 16.05 -21.00 29.08
CA THR A 783 15.66 -19.93 30.03
C THR A 783 14.98 -18.74 29.35
N ALA A 784 13.80 -18.38 29.88
CA ALA A 784 13.20 -17.06 29.72
C ALA A 784 13.51 -16.19 30.94
N ALA A 785 13.70 -14.89 30.74
CA ALA A 785 13.78 -13.92 31.82
C ALA A 785 13.26 -12.56 31.36
N GLY A 786 12.74 -11.80 32.33
CA GLY A 786 12.10 -10.52 32.08
C GLY A 786 12.00 -9.66 33.33
N TRP A 787 11.19 -8.62 33.25
CA TRP A 787 10.62 -7.93 34.40
C TRP A 787 9.12 -7.76 34.24
N ALA A 788 8.41 -7.65 35.36
CA ALA A 788 7.00 -7.28 35.41
C ALA A 788 6.66 -6.70 36.79
N TYR A 789 5.64 -5.85 36.87
CA TYR A 789 5.06 -5.38 38.13
C TYR A 789 3.58 -5.04 37.96
N ASP A 790 2.87 -5.15 39.07
CA ASP A 790 1.49 -4.71 39.25
C ASP A 790 1.52 -3.23 39.71
N PRO A 791 0.96 -2.27 38.94
CA PRO A 791 0.94 -0.86 39.33
C PRO A 791 0.15 -0.54 40.61
N ASP A 792 -0.89 -1.31 40.94
CA ASP A 792 -1.67 -1.16 42.17
C ASP A 792 -0.93 -1.74 43.39
N SER A 793 -0.02 -2.69 43.16
CA SER A 793 0.77 -3.39 44.20
C SER A 793 2.24 -3.65 43.79
N PRO A 794 3.06 -2.61 43.54
CA PRO A 794 4.39 -2.74 42.94
C PRO A 794 5.46 -3.39 43.83
N THR A 795 5.15 -3.68 45.10
CA THR A 795 6.01 -4.43 46.03
C THR A 795 5.56 -5.88 46.24
N THR A 796 4.41 -6.27 45.68
CA THR A 796 3.90 -7.65 45.69
C THR A 796 4.54 -8.45 44.55
N SER A 797 4.85 -9.73 44.81
CA SER A 797 5.32 -10.64 43.77
C SER A 797 4.19 -10.96 42.79
N LEU A 798 4.31 -10.47 41.56
CA LEU A 798 3.40 -10.70 40.45
C LEU A 798 3.60 -12.11 39.87
N THR A 799 2.51 -12.79 39.50
CA THR A 799 2.59 -14.07 38.78
C THR A 799 2.68 -13.81 37.28
N VAL A 800 3.61 -14.47 36.60
CA VAL A 800 3.80 -14.40 35.15
C VAL A 800 3.56 -15.77 34.54
N ARG A 801 2.60 -15.88 33.62
CA ARG A 801 2.38 -17.07 32.78
C ARG A 801 3.21 -16.98 31.52
N LEU A 802 3.71 -18.11 31.04
CA LEU A 802 4.37 -18.21 29.74
C LEU A 802 3.65 -19.21 28.85
N TYR A 803 3.44 -18.85 27.58
CA TYR A 803 2.79 -19.70 26.57
C TYR A 803 3.68 -19.85 25.33
N LEU A 804 3.55 -20.99 24.66
CA LEU A 804 4.26 -21.36 23.45
C LEU A 804 3.33 -21.23 22.23
N ASP A 805 3.90 -20.67 21.16
CA ASP A 805 3.41 -20.52 19.78
C ASP A 805 2.13 -19.68 19.56
N ALA A 806 1.35 -19.44 20.61
CA ALA A 806 0.25 -18.47 20.60
C ALA A 806 0.02 -17.86 22.00
N PRO A 807 -0.68 -16.71 22.11
CA PRO A 807 -1.19 -16.20 23.38
C PRO A 807 -2.34 -17.05 23.95
N SER A 808 -2.67 -16.89 25.25
CA SER A 808 -3.66 -17.72 25.95
C SER A 808 -5.04 -17.81 25.27
N TRP A 809 -5.56 -16.66 24.84
CA TRP A 809 -6.87 -16.53 24.19
C TRP A 809 -6.91 -17.04 22.75
N ALA A 810 -5.74 -17.32 22.14
CA ALA A 810 -5.60 -17.90 20.81
C ALA A 810 -5.22 -19.40 20.85
N GLY A 811 -5.31 -20.04 22.02
CA GLY A 811 -5.00 -21.48 22.18
C GLY A 811 -3.53 -21.80 22.48
N GLY A 812 -2.74 -20.81 22.94
CA GLY A 812 -1.34 -20.99 23.31
C GLY A 812 -1.08 -22.12 24.30
N THR A 813 -0.02 -22.91 24.04
CA THR A 813 0.33 -24.02 24.94
C THR A 813 1.05 -23.49 26.18
N LEU A 814 0.43 -23.60 27.36
CA LEU A 814 1.01 -23.12 28.61
C LEU A 814 2.33 -23.86 28.92
N LEU A 815 3.44 -23.12 28.93
CA LEU A 815 4.76 -23.60 29.35
C LEU A 815 4.83 -23.76 30.87
N GLY A 816 4.23 -22.81 31.59
CA GLY A 816 4.17 -22.78 33.05
C GLY A 816 3.98 -21.38 33.61
N GLU A 817 4.23 -21.24 34.90
CA GLU A 817 4.13 -19.99 35.66
C GLU A 817 5.46 -19.71 36.40
N THR A 818 5.77 -18.43 36.62
CA THR A 818 6.84 -17.96 37.52
C THR A 818 6.36 -16.72 38.30
N THR A 819 7.17 -16.21 39.22
CA THR A 819 6.83 -15.00 40.00
C THR A 819 7.97 -13.99 40.05
N THR A 820 7.62 -12.71 40.13
CA THR A 820 8.58 -11.62 40.22
C THR A 820 9.24 -11.61 41.60
N THR A 821 10.55 -11.85 41.60
CA THR A 821 11.38 -12.16 42.79
C THR A 821 12.82 -11.67 42.67
N GLY A 822 13.23 -11.15 41.49
CA GLY A 822 14.56 -10.63 41.22
C GLY A 822 14.64 -9.10 41.32
N ALA A 823 15.73 -8.59 41.88
CA ALA A 823 15.98 -7.14 41.92
C ALA A 823 16.39 -6.62 40.53
N ARG A 824 15.77 -5.52 40.09
CA ARG A 824 16.08 -4.82 38.83
C ARG A 824 16.17 -3.31 39.08
N PRO A 825 17.34 -2.79 39.52
CA PRO A 825 17.51 -1.38 39.86
C PRO A 825 17.25 -0.43 38.68
N ASP A 826 17.46 -0.90 37.46
CA ASP A 826 17.10 -0.26 36.20
C ASP A 826 15.58 -0.04 36.06
N VAL A 827 14.78 -1.10 36.27
CA VAL A 827 13.32 -1.06 36.20
C VAL A 827 12.73 -0.23 37.35
N ILE A 828 13.29 -0.40 38.56
CA ILE A 828 12.91 0.37 39.75
C ILE A 828 13.14 1.87 39.53
N ALA A 829 14.27 2.25 38.93
CA ALA A 829 14.55 3.65 38.59
C ALA A 829 13.64 4.16 37.45
N ALA A 830 13.49 3.39 36.36
CA ALA A 830 12.72 3.79 35.18
C ALA A 830 11.22 4.03 35.49
N PHE A 831 10.63 3.23 36.37
CA PHE A 831 9.22 3.35 36.76
C PHE A 831 9.01 3.94 38.16
N SER A 832 10.07 4.47 38.79
CA SER A 832 10.04 5.06 40.14
C SER A 832 9.39 4.16 41.21
N LEU A 833 9.65 2.85 41.14
CA LEU A 833 9.10 1.86 42.06
C LEU A 833 9.75 1.99 43.46
N PRO A 834 9.10 1.50 44.53
CA PRO A 834 9.73 1.36 45.84
C PRO A 834 11.04 0.56 45.77
N ALA A 835 12.02 0.91 46.60
CA ALA A 835 13.37 0.33 46.55
C ALA A 835 13.42 -1.14 46.97
N GLU A 836 12.38 -1.61 47.66
CA GLU A 836 12.13 -3.00 48.05
C GLU A 836 11.42 -3.85 46.96
N SER A 837 10.99 -3.26 45.84
CA SER A 837 10.35 -3.98 44.74
C SER A 837 11.29 -4.99 44.07
N LEU A 838 10.74 -6.14 43.67
CA LEU A 838 11.50 -7.23 43.02
C LEU A 838 10.87 -7.61 41.66
N PRO A 839 10.81 -6.68 40.68
CA PRO A 839 10.03 -6.90 39.45
C PRO A 839 10.68 -7.88 38.47
N GLY A 840 11.95 -8.28 38.66
CA GLY A 840 12.61 -9.26 37.79
C GLY A 840 12.03 -10.66 37.96
N TRP A 841 11.88 -11.39 36.85
CA TRP A 841 11.45 -12.80 36.85
C TRP A 841 12.33 -13.64 35.93
N SER A 842 12.36 -14.95 36.20
CA SER A 842 12.98 -15.94 35.30
C SER A 842 12.20 -17.25 35.35
N PHE A 843 12.19 -17.96 34.23
CA PHE A 843 11.50 -19.23 34.03
C PHE A 843 12.42 -20.20 33.29
N THR A 844 12.54 -21.42 33.79
CA THR A 844 13.28 -22.50 33.11
C THR A 844 12.31 -23.28 32.23
N MET A 845 12.64 -23.40 30.94
CA MET A 845 11.75 -24.06 29.98
C MET A 845 11.56 -25.54 30.32
N PRO A 846 10.34 -26.08 30.20
CA PRO A 846 10.10 -27.49 30.44
C PRO A 846 10.78 -28.33 29.36
N ALA A 847 11.30 -29.50 29.74
CA ALA A 847 12.11 -30.33 28.84
C ALA A 847 11.37 -30.85 27.58
N TRP A 848 10.04 -30.73 27.51
CA TRP A 848 9.27 -31.04 26.31
C TRP A 848 9.30 -29.92 25.26
N ALA A 849 9.56 -28.67 25.66
CA ALA A 849 9.74 -27.53 24.77
C ALA A 849 11.20 -27.37 24.31
N LEU A 850 12.11 -28.22 24.80
CA LEU A 850 13.52 -28.27 24.39
C LEU A 850 13.72 -29.30 23.26
N ASP A 851 12.89 -29.19 22.21
CA ASP A 851 12.83 -30.16 21.11
C ASP A 851 13.64 -29.77 19.86
N GLY A 852 14.28 -28.59 19.88
CA GLY A 852 15.10 -28.03 18.81
C GLY A 852 14.36 -27.22 17.75
N LYS A 853 13.04 -27.04 17.82
CA LYS A 853 12.27 -26.26 16.83
C LYS A 853 12.26 -24.76 17.10
N ALA A 854 11.92 -23.97 16.08
CA ALA A 854 11.55 -22.57 16.24
C ALA A 854 10.15 -22.45 16.85
N HIS A 855 10.01 -21.54 17.80
CA HIS A 855 8.81 -21.28 18.60
C HIS A 855 8.67 -19.78 18.89
N THR A 856 7.49 -19.34 19.32
CA THR A 856 7.28 -18.00 19.87
C THR A 856 6.82 -18.08 21.32
N VAL A 857 7.46 -17.33 22.22
CA VAL A 857 7.15 -17.33 23.65
C VAL A 857 6.41 -16.04 24.01
N TYR A 858 5.19 -16.19 24.53
CA TYR A 858 4.34 -15.12 25.04
C TYR A 858 4.39 -15.07 26.57
N ALA A 859 4.24 -13.89 27.16
CA ALA A 859 4.18 -13.71 28.61
C ALA A 859 2.98 -12.85 29.02
N GLU A 860 2.31 -13.24 30.11
CA GLU A 860 1.17 -12.53 30.70
C GLU A 860 1.39 -12.33 32.20
N GLY A 861 1.22 -11.11 32.70
CA GLY A 861 1.16 -10.82 34.13
C GLY A 861 -0.27 -11.00 34.65
N ILE A 862 -0.45 -11.71 35.76
CA ILE A 862 -1.75 -11.89 36.43
C ILE A 862 -1.90 -10.87 37.55
N ASP A 863 -2.80 -9.92 37.38
CA ASP A 863 -3.13 -8.85 38.32
C ASP A 863 -3.39 -9.38 39.73
N SER A 864 -2.74 -8.79 40.74
CA SER A 864 -2.72 -9.34 42.10
C SER A 864 -3.95 -8.98 42.93
N GLY A 865 -4.76 -8.01 42.49
CA GLY A 865 -6.02 -7.62 43.12
C GLY A 865 -7.26 -8.27 42.49
N THR A 866 -7.31 -8.33 41.16
CA THR A 866 -8.46 -8.76 40.36
C THR A 866 -8.32 -10.16 39.77
N GLY A 867 -7.08 -10.65 39.57
CA GLY A 867 -6.81 -11.90 38.85
C GLY A 867 -6.89 -11.81 37.32
N THR A 868 -7.10 -10.61 36.78
CA THR A 868 -7.11 -10.34 35.32
C THR A 868 -5.69 -10.52 34.74
N SER A 869 -5.55 -11.09 33.55
CA SER A 869 -4.22 -11.17 32.89
C SER A 869 -4.03 -10.07 31.85
N ALA A 870 -2.80 -9.57 31.73
CA ALA A 870 -2.39 -8.57 30.76
C ALA A 870 -1.05 -8.95 30.12
N PHE A 871 -0.86 -8.62 28.83
CA PHE A 871 0.37 -8.97 28.12
C PHE A 871 1.58 -8.16 28.58
N ILE A 872 2.68 -8.88 28.75
CA ILE A 872 4.02 -8.36 29.02
C ILE A 872 4.69 -8.21 27.65
N GLU A 873 5.30 -7.05 27.39
CA GLU A 873 5.85 -6.72 26.07
C GLU A 873 7.06 -7.62 25.69
N PRO A 874 7.33 -7.86 24.40
CA PRO A 874 6.55 -7.46 23.23
C PRO A 874 5.23 -8.25 23.11
N THR A 875 4.15 -7.55 22.77
CA THR A 875 2.80 -8.15 22.63
C THR A 875 2.70 -9.19 21.52
N GLY A 876 3.55 -9.10 20.48
CA GLY A 876 3.69 -10.12 19.44
C GLY A 876 4.39 -11.41 19.88
N GLY A 877 4.86 -11.48 21.14
CA GLY A 877 5.68 -12.58 21.64
C GLY A 877 7.15 -12.48 21.21
N LYS A 878 7.99 -13.40 21.69
CA LYS A 878 9.43 -13.40 21.44
C LYS A 878 9.88 -14.72 20.83
N ALA A 879 10.46 -14.65 19.63
CA ALA A 879 10.99 -15.80 18.91
C ALA A 879 12.11 -16.49 19.70
N TRP A 880 12.11 -17.82 19.68
CA TRP A 880 13.03 -18.67 20.43
C TRP A 880 13.18 -20.02 19.73
N THR A 881 14.38 -20.61 19.76
CA THR A 881 14.59 -21.99 19.31
C THR A 881 14.76 -22.89 20.53
N GLY A 882 14.06 -24.03 20.56
CA GLY A 882 14.02 -25.00 21.66
C GLY A 882 15.32 -25.77 21.91
N GLY A 883 16.47 -25.10 21.86
CA GLY A 883 17.79 -25.69 22.05
C GLY A 883 18.18 -25.85 23.52
N THR A 884 18.94 -26.89 23.81
CA THR A 884 19.83 -26.90 24.98
C THR A 884 21.17 -26.22 24.61
N PRO A 885 21.81 -25.50 25.54
CA PRO A 885 23.04 -24.74 25.29
C PRO A 885 24.32 -25.61 25.23
#